data_AF-A0A518DS38-F1
#
_entry.id   AF-A0A518DS38-F1
#
_cell.length_a   1.000
_cell.length_b   1.000
_cell.length_c   1.000
_cell.angle_alpha   90.00
_cell.angle_beta   90.00
_cell.angle_gamma   90.00
#
_symmetry.space_group_name_H-M   'P 1'
#
loop_
_entity.id
_entity.type
_entity.pdbx_description
1 polymer ?
#
loop_
_entity_poly.entity_id
_entity_poly.type
_entity_poly.pdbx_seq_one_letter_code
_entity_poly.pdbx_strand_id
1 'polypeptide(L)'
;MCRFSGRFLLGVATLFLAGLSPAWGQSLRDSSVLQYVPADVDLLLSFAHNREQVEKVAGSRAVAKIVELFLQAQSIDREPPMPDEVRQLRPAPAGPNVLVGLVAEDAPAEASDPAEPSELPADEEPPIEIKPANPLDEIQDGIEKARDLLENADTREIAEVVMDMLGDEVFFYTQGYDELLAMQQEVYGKIGKEMMRYAKEHPDEDLDAEAWMKQLDFDRILSPERVAATQTPTMVLGFKLRHPEQMQPQLDRLEPMIKSLLEEKPELLEGYTRQQVAGQDFLTLTLRGEMLVKLVKENENLDPDALKRLEPYLPQIQEKQVVIALGVLGDYFLVTAGKDLSHLENWGKGDLLLDRAELAELRKVQEKTVVSISYSSSDLGNAGTGKFTMFDYYRGLATYGLRSKEFNLGASVQQRLGVEVDEFFRDMQNLFPAGGAALRFVVWDEDGYQGYLQNWAENLMLDGSQPLSIVNHLGGDPLAAFASRSQYHPEYYDILAKWSARAVMYWEELGVPQLPEDGQQGYTAGMAFLRPFILKFHEITHDKLIPSQRDSQVALVIDDHLKLEKIASSAPALDKPLAVSSPAIVMGVSDAELFQEAINDYRELINMGAFAAQLAMGDKGPKWGIPKPENETTPHGELYFYQFPIMAEAGMDDRLMIVMGINADTTVLTIHKELAARILQSTPPSGAQLKASVTENTAGVAWFEFPRLVNIWQGWAEYGVNHDLEKAIEAIAESAEGAAAGEVPEQPEAAPVDPSEARKREKILALMTDGFNVLRCFEGYQSRTVVAKDRSVVTRFTYRIHDLPQAP
;
A
#
# COMPACT_ATOMS: atom_id res chain seq x y z
N MET A 1 9.28 1.30 -23.79
CA MET A 1 8.43 1.09 -22.59
C MET A 1 6.94 1.52 -22.71
N CYS A 2 6.50 2.25 -23.76
CA CYS A 2 5.15 2.86 -23.84
C CYS A 2 3.92 1.91 -23.79
N ARG A 3 4.07 0.59 -23.97
CA ARG A 3 2.96 -0.38 -23.83
C ARG A 3 2.61 -0.71 -22.37
N PHE A 4 3.46 -0.36 -21.40
CA PHE A 4 3.25 -0.68 -19.97
C PHE A 4 2.57 0.48 -19.20
N SER A 5 2.97 1.73 -19.47
CA SER A 5 2.44 2.93 -18.79
C SER A 5 0.95 3.19 -19.07
N GLY A 6 0.50 3.04 -20.31
CA GLY A 6 -0.92 3.23 -20.67
C GLY A 6 -1.88 2.21 -20.05
N ARG A 7 -1.39 1.01 -19.68
CA ARG A 7 -2.22 -0.06 -19.12
C ARG A 7 -2.42 0.08 -17.61
N PHE A 8 -1.42 0.55 -16.89
CA PHE A 8 -1.53 0.85 -15.46
C PHE A 8 -2.51 2.02 -15.21
N LEU A 9 -2.46 3.05 -16.06
CA LEU A 9 -3.42 4.16 -16.02
C LEU A 9 -4.87 3.74 -16.27
N LEU A 10 -5.10 2.71 -17.09
CA LEU A 10 -6.44 2.20 -17.41
C LEU A 10 -7.13 1.57 -16.18
N GLY A 11 -6.40 0.73 -15.43
CA GLY A 11 -6.91 0.07 -14.23
C GLY A 11 -7.19 1.04 -13.08
N VAL A 12 -6.39 2.11 -12.97
CA VAL A 12 -6.58 3.14 -11.95
C VAL A 12 -7.71 4.10 -12.33
N ALA A 13 -7.77 4.60 -13.58
CA ALA A 13 -8.74 5.61 -13.99
C ALA A 13 -10.21 5.14 -13.92
N THR A 14 -10.46 3.85 -14.17
CA THR A 14 -11.83 3.29 -14.20
C THR A 14 -12.54 3.37 -12.83
N LEU A 15 -11.80 3.45 -11.72
CA LEU A 15 -12.35 3.61 -10.37
C LEU A 15 -12.69 5.07 -9.97
N PHE A 16 -12.27 6.07 -10.75
CA PHE A 16 -12.40 7.48 -10.36
C PHE A 16 -13.49 8.26 -11.13
N LEU A 17 -14.00 7.79 -12.27
CA LEU A 17 -14.71 8.64 -13.25
C LEU A 17 -16.24 8.72 -13.12
N ALA A 18 -16.79 8.75 -11.90
CA ALA A 18 -18.24 8.91 -11.68
C ALA A 18 -18.58 10.34 -11.18
N GLY A 19 -19.26 11.13 -12.01
CA GLY A 19 -19.73 12.48 -11.64
C GLY A 19 -21.06 12.83 -12.32
N LEU A 20 -21.82 13.73 -11.68
CA LEU A 20 -23.20 14.19 -12.02
C LEU A 20 -24.35 13.23 -11.61
N SER A 21 -25.34 13.72 -10.86
CA SER A 21 -26.67 13.10 -10.71
C SER A 21 -27.71 14.15 -10.34
N PRO A 22 -28.96 14.08 -10.85
CA PRO A 22 -30.07 14.77 -10.24
C PRO A 22 -30.50 14.05 -8.95
N ALA A 23 -30.53 14.78 -7.83
CA ALA A 23 -30.78 14.21 -6.51
C ALA A 23 -32.16 13.57 -6.34
N TRP A 24 -32.16 12.36 -5.76
CA TRP A 24 -33.32 11.77 -5.08
C TRP A 24 -32.89 11.32 -3.69
N GLY A 25 -33.06 12.21 -2.71
CA GLY A 25 -32.78 11.88 -1.30
C GLY A 25 -33.76 10.83 -0.78
N GLN A 26 -33.30 9.60 -0.66
CA GLN A 26 -33.88 8.61 0.25
C GLN A 26 -33.02 8.59 1.50
N SER A 27 -33.64 8.63 2.68
CA SER A 27 -32.87 8.65 3.92
C SER A 27 -32.06 7.36 4.07
N LEU A 28 -30.84 7.46 4.60
CA LEU A 28 -30.00 6.30 4.96
C LEU A 28 -30.75 5.23 5.78
N ARG A 29 -31.76 5.63 6.56
CA ARG A 29 -32.55 4.74 7.41
C ARG A 29 -33.57 3.92 6.60
N ASP A 30 -33.94 4.36 5.41
CA ASP A 30 -34.90 3.66 4.56
C ASP A 30 -34.18 2.88 3.43
N SER A 31 -33.03 3.38 2.97
CA SER A 31 -32.35 2.89 1.76
C SER A 31 -31.19 1.92 2.00
N SER A 32 -30.54 1.90 3.16
CA SER A 32 -29.34 1.09 3.45
C SER A 32 -29.60 -0.06 4.43
N VAL A 33 -28.68 -1.04 4.48
CA VAL A 33 -28.60 -2.09 5.51
C VAL A 33 -28.59 -1.53 6.94
N LEU A 34 -28.15 -0.28 7.14
CA LEU A 34 -28.04 0.36 8.47
C LEU A 34 -29.31 0.35 9.34
N GLN A 35 -30.49 0.15 8.73
CA GLN A 35 -31.76 -0.03 9.45
C GLN A 35 -31.92 -1.42 10.08
N TYR A 36 -31.09 -2.37 9.68
CA TYR A 36 -31.10 -3.77 10.11
C TYR A 36 -29.89 -4.16 10.97
N VAL A 37 -28.75 -3.47 10.80
CA VAL A 37 -27.51 -3.76 11.53
C VAL A 37 -27.67 -3.49 13.04
N PRO A 38 -27.56 -4.51 13.91
CA PRO A 38 -27.69 -4.33 15.35
C PRO A 38 -26.62 -3.39 15.94
N ALA A 39 -26.90 -2.80 17.10
CA ALA A 39 -25.97 -1.87 17.74
C ALA A 39 -24.64 -2.53 18.11
N ASP A 40 -24.62 -3.79 18.52
CA ASP A 40 -23.46 -4.51 19.09
C ASP A 40 -22.46 -5.07 18.05
N VAL A 41 -22.51 -4.65 16.78
CA VAL A 41 -21.51 -5.08 15.79
C VAL A 41 -20.10 -4.55 16.07
N ASP A 42 -19.13 -5.39 15.72
CA ASP A 42 -17.69 -5.15 15.82
C ASP A 42 -17.11 -4.46 14.59
N LEU A 43 -17.63 -4.85 13.42
CA LEU A 43 -17.19 -4.37 12.13
C LEU A 43 -18.42 -4.31 11.21
N LEU A 44 -18.54 -3.24 10.45
CA LEU A 44 -19.43 -3.11 9.30
C LEU A 44 -18.61 -2.56 8.13
N LEU A 45 -18.75 -3.18 6.96
CA LEU A 45 -18.36 -2.66 5.66
C LEU A 45 -19.61 -2.63 4.79
N SER A 46 -19.92 -1.52 4.12
CA SER A 46 -20.99 -1.44 3.12
C SER A 46 -20.52 -0.60 1.92
N PHE A 47 -20.88 -1.04 0.72
CA PHE A 47 -20.72 -0.34 -0.55
C PHE A 47 -22.08 -0.27 -1.23
N ALA A 48 -22.52 0.95 -1.57
CA ALA A 48 -23.85 1.22 -2.07
C ALA A 48 -23.81 2.03 -3.39
N HIS A 49 -24.91 1.97 -4.15
CA HIS A 49 -25.04 2.62 -5.46
C HIS A 49 -24.03 2.11 -6.51
N ASN A 50 -23.57 0.86 -6.41
CA ASN A 50 -22.52 0.32 -7.28
C ASN A 50 -22.90 0.37 -8.77
N ARG A 51 -24.15 0.03 -9.10
CA ARG A 51 -24.68 0.08 -10.47
C ARG A 51 -24.78 1.52 -10.98
N GLU A 52 -25.24 2.46 -10.15
CA GLU A 52 -25.27 3.90 -10.52
C GLU A 52 -23.85 4.43 -10.77
N GLN A 53 -22.86 4.04 -9.96
CA GLN A 53 -21.46 4.37 -10.18
C GLN A 53 -20.95 3.77 -11.50
N VAL A 54 -21.17 2.48 -11.75
CA VAL A 54 -20.75 1.79 -12.98
C VAL A 54 -21.44 2.35 -14.23
N GLU A 55 -22.75 2.61 -14.19
CA GLU A 55 -23.52 3.19 -15.30
C GLU A 55 -23.00 4.59 -15.67
N LYS A 56 -22.59 5.41 -14.69
CA LYS A 56 -22.01 6.73 -14.97
C LYS A 56 -20.57 6.68 -15.44
N VAL A 57 -19.75 5.77 -14.94
CA VAL A 57 -18.42 5.50 -15.51
C VAL A 57 -18.58 5.03 -16.95
N ALA A 58 -19.48 4.09 -17.24
CA ALA A 58 -19.73 3.61 -18.60
C ALA A 58 -20.32 4.68 -19.53
N GLY A 59 -21.15 5.58 -19.00
CA GLY A 59 -21.74 6.72 -19.71
C GLY A 59 -20.81 7.95 -19.86
N SER A 60 -19.65 7.95 -19.20
CA SER A 60 -18.68 9.05 -19.27
C SER A 60 -18.08 9.19 -20.67
N ARG A 61 -17.98 10.43 -21.16
CA ARG A 61 -17.26 10.73 -22.40
C ARG A 61 -15.78 10.42 -22.29
N ALA A 62 -15.18 10.54 -21.10
CA ALA A 62 -13.82 10.10 -20.85
C ALA A 62 -13.65 8.59 -21.12
N VAL A 63 -14.58 7.74 -20.66
CA VAL A 63 -14.54 6.29 -20.92
C VAL A 63 -14.84 5.96 -22.39
N ALA A 64 -15.82 6.62 -23.01
CA ALA A 64 -16.04 6.50 -24.45
C ALA A 64 -14.79 6.88 -25.26
N LYS A 65 -14.06 7.91 -24.82
CA LYS A 65 -12.80 8.35 -25.42
C LYS A 65 -11.66 7.34 -25.20
N ILE A 66 -11.54 6.74 -24.02
CA ILE A 66 -10.60 5.63 -23.75
C ILE A 66 -10.82 4.48 -24.74
N VAL A 67 -12.07 4.08 -24.97
CA VAL A 67 -12.41 3.00 -25.92
C VAL A 67 -12.06 3.40 -27.36
N GLU A 68 -12.36 4.64 -27.76
CA GLU A 68 -11.96 5.19 -29.06
C GLU A 68 -10.42 5.14 -29.24
N LEU A 69 -9.66 5.59 -28.24
CA LEU A 69 -8.20 5.60 -28.26
C LEU A 69 -7.59 4.20 -28.34
N PHE A 70 -8.17 3.22 -27.63
CA PHE A 70 -7.73 1.83 -27.71
C PHE A 70 -7.91 1.26 -29.12
N LEU A 71 -9.07 1.49 -29.75
CA LEU A 71 -9.36 1.07 -31.12
C LEU A 71 -8.44 1.76 -32.14
N GLN A 72 -8.17 3.07 -31.95
CA GLN A 72 -7.25 3.81 -32.82
C GLN A 72 -5.80 3.36 -32.66
N ALA A 73 -5.34 3.07 -31.43
CA ALA A 73 -4.00 2.57 -31.17
C ALA A 73 -3.72 1.22 -31.87
N GLN A 74 -4.71 0.31 -31.88
CA GLN A 74 -4.63 -0.95 -32.63
C GLN A 74 -4.49 -0.77 -34.15
N SER A 75 -4.87 0.40 -34.68
CA SER A 75 -4.77 0.70 -36.12
C SER A 75 -3.40 1.24 -36.55
N ILE A 76 -2.53 1.66 -35.61
CA ILE A 76 -1.22 2.25 -35.93
C ILE A 76 -0.25 1.22 -36.51
N ASP A 77 -0.28 -0.02 -36.01
CA ASP A 77 0.60 -1.12 -36.45
C ASP A 77 0.05 -1.87 -37.69
N ARG A 78 -1.10 -1.45 -38.26
CA ARG A 78 -1.65 -2.01 -39.50
C ARG A 78 -1.13 -1.22 -40.71
N GLU A 79 -0.32 -1.87 -41.55
CA GLU A 79 0.03 -1.31 -42.86
C GLU A 79 -1.23 -0.91 -43.64
N PRO A 80 -1.23 0.23 -44.35
CA PRO A 80 -2.32 0.54 -45.26
C PRO A 80 -2.43 -0.56 -46.32
N PRO A 81 -3.65 -0.99 -46.70
CA PRO A 81 -3.81 -1.97 -47.76
C PRO A 81 -3.11 -1.46 -49.02
N MET A 82 -2.26 -2.28 -49.64
CA MET A 82 -1.52 -1.90 -50.84
C MET A 82 -2.47 -1.33 -51.91
N PRO A 83 -2.08 -0.26 -52.63
CA PRO A 83 -2.84 0.24 -53.76
C PRO A 83 -3.17 -0.88 -54.76
N ASP A 84 -4.39 -0.88 -55.29
CA ASP A 84 -4.92 -1.96 -56.14
C ASP A 84 -4.07 -2.24 -57.40
N GLU A 85 -3.21 -1.30 -57.80
CA GLU A 85 -2.26 -1.45 -58.90
C GLU A 85 -1.24 -2.59 -58.67
N VAL A 86 -0.86 -2.90 -57.43
CA VAL A 86 0.06 -4.02 -57.12
C VAL A 86 -0.63 -5.38 -57.17
N ARG A 87 -1.97 -5.42 -57.06
CA ARG A 87 -2.75 -6.66 -57.10
C ARG A 87 -2.84 -7.30 -58.50
N GLN A 88 -2.55 -6.56 -59.57
CA GLN A 88 -2.74 -7.02 -60.95
C GLN A 88 -1.56 -7.79 -61.55
N LEU A 89 -0.46 -8.00 -60.81
CA LEU A 89 0.75 -8.70 -61.30
C LEU A 89 1.04 -10.05 -60.63
N ARG A 90 0.01 -10.77 -60.15
CA ARG A 90 0.11 -12.21 -59.86
C ARG A 90 -0.66 -13.02 -60.93
N PRO A 91 0.01 -13.82 -61.78
CA PRO A 91 -0.68 -14.76 -62.66
C PRO A 91 -1.33 -15.89 -61.84
N ALA A 92 -2.56 -16.23 -62.21
CA ALA A 92 -3.38 -17.28 -61.62
C ALA A 92 -3.14 -18.65 -62.32
N PRO A 93 -3.71 -19.77 -61.87
CA PRO A 93 -2.90 -20.93 -61.50
C PRO A 93 -2.90 -22.09 -62.51
N ALA A 94 -1.89 -22.97 -62.38
CA ALA A 94 -1.91 -24.32 -62.92
C ALA A 94 -1.81 -25.32 -61.76
N GLY A 95 -2.83 -26.17 -61.59
CA GLY A 95 -2.72 -27.42 -60.84
C GLY A 95 -2.72 -28.60 -61.82
N PRO A 96 -3.06 -29.82 -61.37
CA PRO A 96 -2.90 -30.41 -60.04
C PRO A 96 -1.99 -31.67 -60.11
N ASN A 97 -1.49 -32.19 -58.98
CA ASN A 97 -1.44 -33.65 -58.65
C ASN A 97 -0.49 -34.05 -57.49
N VAL A 98 -1.04 -34.90 -56.61
CA VAL A 98 -0.47 -36.18 -56.08
C VAL A 98 0.65 -36.16 -55.01
N LEU A 99 0.43 -37.05 -54.02
CA LEU A 99 1.29 -37.48 -52.91
C LEU A 99 2.45 -38.41 -53.32
N VAL A 100 3.28 -38.81 -52.34
CA VAL A 100 4.39 -39.79 -52.40
C VAL A 100 5.67 -39.18 -53.02
N GLY A 101 6.88 -39.33 -52.49
CA GLY A 101 7.38 -40.10 -51.34
C GLY A 101 8.64 -40.90 -51.72
N LEU A 102 9.53 -41.14 -50.74
CA LEU A 102 10.72 -42.03 -50.74
C LEU A 102 12.09 -41.52 -51.26
N VAL A 103 13.09 -41.70 -50.38
CA VAL A 103 14.43 -42.30 -50.59
C VAL A 103 15.54 -41.47 -51.29
N ALA A 104 16.52 -41.09 -50.45
CA ALA A 104 17.99 -41.26 -50.57
C ALA A 104 18.73 -40.63 -51.79
N GLU A 105 20.07 -40.50 -51.82
CA GLU A 105 21.16 -41.05 -50.99
C GLU A 105 22.41 -40.10 -51.06
N ASP A 106 23.55 -40.54 -50.53
CA ASP A 106 24.93 -40.03 -50.78
C ASP A 106 25.45 -38.72 -50.15
N ALA A 107 26.21 -38.91 -49.07
CA ALA A 107 27.40 -38.14 -48.68
C ALA A 107 28.64 -38.65 -49.50
N PRO A 108 29.93 -38.38 -49.19
CA PRO A 108 30.58 -37.54 -48.16
C PRO A 108 31.63 -36.59 -48.83
N ALA A 109 32.78 -36.14 -48.30
CA ALA A 109 33.51 -36.25 -47.02
C ALA A 109 34.48 -35.05 -46.87
N GLU A 110 34.95 -34.74 -45.66
CA GLU A 110 36.37 -34.88 -45.26
C GLU A 110 36.56 -34.62 -43.74
N ALA A 111 37.67 -35.07 -43.17
CA ALA A 111 37.85 -35.23 -41.72
C ALA A 111 39.16 -34.61 -41.20
N SER A 112 39.16 -34.16 -39.94
CA SER A 112 40.33 -34.26 -39.04
C SER A 112 39.93 -34.04 -37.57
N ASP A 113 40.24 -35.03 -36.75
CA ASP A 113 40.24 -35.05 -35.28
C ASP A 113 41.70 -34.75 -34.79
N PRO A 114 42.08 -34.76 -33.49
CA PRO A 114 41.29 -34.90 -32.26
C PRO A 114 41.70 -33.97 -31.08
N ALA A 115 40.91 -33.96 -29.98
CA ALA A 115 41.35 -34.26 -28.59
C ALA A 115 40.36 -33.73 -27.51
N GLU A 116 39.91 -34.60 -26.62
CA GLU A 116 39.12 -34.27 -25.41
C GLU A 116 40.02 -33.73 -24.27
N PRO A 117 39.43 -33.17 -23.18
CA PRO A 117 39.01 -34.06 -22.08
C PRO A 117 37.66 -33.73 -21.42
N SER A 118 36.84 -34.77 -21.26
CA SER A 118 35.85 -35.04 -20.19
C SER A 118 35.36 -33.90 -19.26
N GLU A 119 34.05 -33.64 -19.29
CA GLU A 119 33.25 -33.37 -18.09
C GLU A 119 31.96 -34.22 -18.11
N LEU A 120 31.34 -34.40 -16.93
CA LEU A 120 30.24 -35.33 -16.66
C LEU A 120 28.91 -34.86 -17.26
N PRO A 121 27.97 -35.77 -17.59
CA PRO A 121 26.65 -35.36 -18.07
C PRO A 121 25.86 -34.71 -16.93
N ALA A 122 25.49 -33.44 -17.12
CA ALA A 122 24.38 -32.84 -16.39
C ALA A 122 23.06 -33.30 -17.04
N ASP A 123 22.07 -33.63 -16.21
CA ASP A 123 20.75 -34.00 -16.70
C ASP A 123 20.08 -32.78 -17.36
N GLU A 124 19.91 -32.82 -18.69
CA GLU A 124 19.07 -31.86 -19.41
C GLU A 124 17.59 -32.18 -19.16
N GLU A 125 17.03 -31.63 -18.08
CA GLU A 125 15.59 -31.37 -18.07
C GLU A 125 15.27 -30.36 -19.20
N PRO A 126 14.28 -30.64 -20.07
CA PRO A 126 13.95 -29.71 -21.14
C PRO A 126 13.46 -28.39 -20.54
N PRO A 127 13.90 -27.22 -21.07
CA PRO A 127 13.49 -25.95 -20.51
C PRO A 127 11.98 -25.81 -20.58
N ILE A 128 11.35 -25.61 -19.42
CA ILE A 128 9.94 -25.27 -19.32
C ILE A 128 9.79 -23.88 -19.94
N GLU A 129 9.38 -23.84 -21.20
CA GLU A 129 9.03 -22.61 -21.91
C GLU A 129 7.73 -22.04 -21.29
N ILE A 130 7.86 -21.40 -20.12
CA ILE A 130 6.79 -20.57 -19.56
C ILE A 130 6.66 -19.36 -20.48
N LYS A 131 5.85 -19.49 -21.52
CA LYS A 131 5.32 -18.34 -22.23
C LYS A 131 4.56 -17.52 -21.20
N PRO A 132 4.97 -16.27 -20.90
CA PRO A 132 4.17 -15.42 -20.03
C PRO A 132 2.84 -15.21 -20.74
N ALA A 133 1.76 -15.73 -20.15
CA ALA A 133 0.42 -15.48 -20.64
C ALA A 133 0.23 -13.96 -20.74
N ASN A 134 -0.13 -13.47 -21.91
CA ASN A 134 -0.38 -12.06 -22.11
C ASN A 134 -1.67 -11.75 -21.33
N PRO A 135 -1.68 -10.88 -20.30
CA PRO A 135 -2.88 -10.65 -19.49
C PRO A 135 -4.03 -10.01 -20.29
N LEU A 136 -3.78 -9.52 -21.51
CA LEU A 136 -4.84 -9.16 -22.45
C LEU A 136 -5.56 -10.38 -23.04
N ASP A 137 -4.87 -11.49 -23.27
CA ASP A 137 -5.48 -12.72 -23.75
C ASP A 137 -6.36 -13.29 -22.63
N GLU A 138 -5.96 -13.19 -21.36
CA GLU A 138 -6.79 -13.56 -20.20
C GLU A 138 -8.01 -12.64 -20.00
N ILE A 139 -7.87 -11.34 -20.24
CA ILE A 139 -9.00 -10.38 -20.18
C ILE A 139 -9.94 -10.56 -21.37
N GLN A 140 -9.42 -10.82 -22.58
CA GLN A 140 -10.26 -11.15 -23.73
C GLN A 140 -10.94 -12.51 -23.55
N ASP A 141 -10.24 -13.54 -23.11
CA ASP A 141 -10.84 -14.81 -22.69
C ASP A 141 -11.90 -14.59 -21.60
N GLY A 142 -11.67 -13.68 -20.65
CA GLY A 142 -12.63 -13.31 -19.62
C GLY A 142 -13.89 -12.67 -20.19
N ILE A 143 -13.74 -11.74 -21.13
CA ILE A 143 -14.86 -11.06 -21.83
C ILE A 143 -15.59 -12.02 -22.77
N GLU A 144 -14.89 -12.90 -23.47
CA GLU A 144 -15.49 -13.88 -24.37
C GLU A 144 -16.16 -15.01 -23.57
N LYS A 145 -15.56 -15.52 -22.49
CA LYS A 145 -16.23 -16.45 -21.56
C LYS A 145 -17.45 -15.80 -20.89
N ALA A 146 -17.37 -14.52 -20.51
CA ALA A 146 -18.53 -13.79 -19.99
C ALA A 146 -19.63 -13.62 -21.06
N ARG A 147 -19.27 -13.33 -22.32
CA ARG A 147 -20.22 -13.27 -23.44
C ARG A 147 -20.86 -14.63 -23.70
N ASP A 148 -20.07 -15.70 -23.78
CA ASP A 148 -20.53 -17.06 -24.03
C ASP A 148 -21.39 -17.58 -22.85
N LEU A 149 -21.10 -17.17 -21.61
CA LEU A 149 -21.96 -17.37 -20.43
C LEU A 149 -23.28 -16.56 -20.51
N LEU A 150 -23.29 -15.39 -21.14
CA LEU A 150 -24.50 -14.57 -21.36
C LEU A 150 -25.33 -15.04 -22.59
N GLU A 151 -24.75 -15.85 -23.48
CA GLU A 151 -25.43 -16.38 -24.67
C GLU A 151 -26.21 -17.69 -24.40
N ASN A 152 -25.80 -18.49 -23.40
CA ASN A 152 -26.60 -19.60 -22.90
C ASN A 152 -27.67 -19.11 -21.89
N ALA A 153 -28.94 -19.50 -22.11
CA ALA A 153 -30.08 -19.00 -21.36
C ALA A 153 -30.02 -19.29 -19.84
N ASP A 154 -29.55 -20.48 -19.44
CA ASP A 154 -29.49 -20.88 -18.03
C ASP A 154 -28.39 -20.10 -17.28
N THR A 155 -27.26 -19.83 -17.93
CA THR A 155 -26.14 -19.07 -17.34
C THR A 155 -26.36 -17.56 -17.40
N ARG A 156 -27.14 -17.08 -18.36
CA ARG A 156 -27.60 -15.68 -18.42
C ARG A 156 -28.45 -15.29 -17.22
N GLU A 157 -29.39 -16.13 -16.81
CA GLU A 157 -30.23 -15.89 -15.63
C GLU A 157 -29.38 -15.79 -14.34
N ILE A 158 -28.38 -16.66 -14.18
CA ILE A 158 -27.42 -16.60 -13.07
C ILE A 158 -26.57 -15.32 -13.15
N ALA A 159 -26.10 -14.93 -14.33
CA ALA A 159 -25.34 -13.70 -14.52
C ALA A 159 -26.16 -12.43 -14.22
N GLU A 160 -27.43 -12.39 -14.65
CA GLU A 160 -28.37 -11.30 -14.34
C GLU A 160 -28.59 -11.20 -12.81
N VAL A 161 -28.74 -12.33 -12.09
CA VAL A 161 -28.86 -12.36 -10.63
C VAL A 161 -27.57 -11.91 -9.92
N VAL A 162 -26.38 -12.33 -10.37
CA VAL A 162 -25.09 -11.89 -9.79
C VAL A 162 -24.86 -10.39 -10.01
N MET A 163 -25.25 -9.87 -11.18
CA MET A 163 -25.23 -8.42 -11.47
C MET A 163 -26.29 -7.64 -10.68
N ASP A 164 -27.34 -8.30 -10.19
CA ASP A 164 -28.28 -7.71 -9.23
C ASP A 164 -27.72 -7.66 -7.81
N MET A 165 -27.17 -8.78 -7.32
CA MET A 165 -26.49 -8.86 -6.02
C MET A 165 -25.43 -7.78 -5.82
N LEU A 166 -24.60 -7.53 -6.85
CA LEU A 166 -23.54 -6.53 -6.78
C LEU A 166 -24.02 -5.10 -7.09
N GLY A 167 -25.28 -4.93 -7.50
CA GLY A 167 -25.79 -3.71 -8.11
C GLY A 167 -26.11 -2.57 -7.14
N ASP A 168 -26.89 -2.83 -6.08
CA ASP A 168 -27.44 -1.74 -5.26
C ASP A 168 -26.71 -1.54 -3.93
N GLU A 169 -26.57 -2.57 -3.08
CA GLU A 169 -25.76 -2.50 -1.86
C GLU A 169 -25.15 -3.87 -1.56
N VAL A 170 -23.86 -3.90 -1.23
CA VAL A 170 -23.13 -5.08 -0.75
C VAL A 170 -22.53 -4.73 0.60
N PHE A 171 -22.82 -5.54 1.63
CA PHE A 171 -22.30 -5.30 2.97
C PHE A 171 -21.76 -6.57 3.63
N PHE A 172 -20.85 -6.38 4.59
CA PHE A 172 -20.37 -7.39 5.51
C PHE A 172 -20.38 -6.84 6.92
N TYR A 173 -20.93 -7.56 7.90
CA TYR A 173 -20.75 -7.24 9.31
C TYR A 173 -20.45 -8.48 10.17
N THR A 174 -19.90 -8.25 11.37
CA THR A 174 -19.69 -9.31 12.36
C THR A 174 -19.94 -8.84 13.81
N GLN A 175 -20.29 -9.78 14.69
CA GLN A 175 -20.58 -9.62 16.12
C GLN A 175 -19.86 -10.72 16.91
N GLY A 176 -19.22 -10.39 18.03
CA GLY A 176 -18.48 -11.32 18.89
C GLY A 176 -17.13 -11.76 18.31
N TYR A 177 -16.64 -11.10 17.26
CA TYR A 177 -15.32 -11.36 16.69
C TYR A 177 -14.21 -10.68 17.51
N ASP A 178 -14.54 -9.57 18.17
CA ASP A 178 -13.68 -8.93 19.17
C ASP A 178 -13.28 -9.91 20.28
N GLU A 179 -14.20 -10.71 20.81
CA GLU A 179 -13.96 -11.68 21.88
C GLU A 179 -13.05 -12.82 21.40
N LEU A 180 -13.27 -13.31 20.18
CA LEU A 180 -12.45 -14.35 19.57
C LEU A 180 -11.01 -13.86 19.35
N LEU A 181 -10.85 -12.65 18.82
CA LEU A 181 -9.55 -12.01 18.63
C LEU A 181 -8.86 -11.73 19.97
N ALA A 182 -9.60 -11.24 20.97
CA ALA A 182 -9.08 -11.02 22.32
C ALA A 182 -8.62 -12.33 22.98
N MET A 183 -9.36 -13.43 22.81
CA MET A 183 -8.93 -14.77 23.26
C MET A 183 -7.65 -15.22 22.54
N GLN A 184 -7.53 -15.02 21.24
CA GLN A 184 -6.31 -15.35 20.48
C GLN A 184 -5.10 -14.57 21.03
N GLN A 185 -5.26 -13.26 21.26
CA GLN A 185 -4.22 -12.40 21.83
C GLN A 185 -3.90 -12.77 23.29
N GLU A 186 -4.89 -13.17 24.09
CA GLU A 186 -4.72 -13.69 25.45
C GLU A 186 -3.87 -14.98 25.45
N VAL A 187 -4.16 -15.91 24.53
CA VAL A 187 -3.41 -17.17 24.35
C VAL A 187 -1.95 -16.89 24.00
N TYR A 188 -1.66 -16.01 23.03
CA TYR A 188 -0.27 -15.66 22.71
C TYR A 188 0.47 -15.04 23.92
N GLY A 189 -0.15 -14.10 24.63
CA GLY A 189 0.47 -13.48 25.81
C GLY A 189 0.71 -14.47 26.96
N LYS A 190 -0.18 -15.45 27.14
CA LYS A 190 0.01 -16.51 28.14
C LYS A 190 1.05 -17.54 27.72
N ILE A 191 1.15 -17.90 26.44
CA ILE A 191 2.27 -18.71 25.93
C ILE A 191 3.60 -18.01 26.29
N GLY A 192 3.69 -16.70 26.06
CA GLY A 192 4.85 -15.90 26.48
C GLY A 192 5.14 -15.95 27.98
N LYS A 193 4.10 -15.82 28.82
CA LYS A 193 4.23 -15.94 30.29
C LYS A 193 4.66 -17.33 30.75
N GLU A 194 4.19 -18.38 30.09
CA GLU A 194 4.59 -19.76 30.36
C GLU A 194 6.03 -20.05 29.91
N MET A 195 6.49 -19.49 28.79
CA MET A 195 7.90 -19.49 28.41
C MET A 195 8.77 -18.81 29.48
N MET A 196 8.40 -17.62 29.96
CA MET A 196 9.13 -16.91 31.03
C MET A 196 9.14 -17.69 32.34
N ARG A 197 8.01 -18.29 32.73
CA ARG A 197 7.87 -19.10 33.94
C ARG A 197 8.75 -20.34 33.86
N TYR A 198 8.66 -21.09 32.77
CA TYR A 198 9.45 -22.30 32.55
C TYR A 198 10.95 -22.00 32.60
N ALA A 199 11.37 -20.94 31.89
CA ALA A 199 12.75 -20.45 31.92
C ALA A 199 13.21 -20.12 33.35
N LYS A 200 12.36 -19.48 34.17
CA LYS A 200 12.67 -19.13 35.56
C LYS A 200 12.74 -20.33 36.50
N GLU A 201 11.92 -21.36 36.28
CA GLU A 201 11.89 -22.58 37.11
C GLU A 201 13.08 -23.52 36.84
N HIS A 202 13.68 -23.44 35.66
CA HIS A 202 14.87 -24.22 35.27
C HIS A 202 16.06 -23.27 35.06
N PRO A 203 16.63 -22.67 36.14
CA PRO A 203 17.66 -21.65 36.01
C PRO A 203 19.05 -22.17 35.66
N ASP A 204 19.30 -23.45 35.91
CA ASP A 204 20.59 -24.13 35.69
C ASP A 204 20.52 -25.15 34.54
N GLU A 205 19.43 -25.17 33.78
CA GLU A 205 19.23 -26.04 32.62
C GLU A 205 19.16 -25.20 31.35
N ASP A 206 19.91 -25.59 30.32
CA ASP A 206 19.70 -25.00 29.00
C ASP A 206 18.40 -25.58 28.40
N LEU A 207 17.51 -24.71 27.96
CA LEU A 207 16.15 -25.06 27.54
C LEU A 207 16.14 -25.67 26.13
N ASP A 208 15.28 -26.66 25.94
CA ASP A 208 15.00 -27.31 24.65
C ASP A 208 13.52 -27.14 24.28
N ALA A 209 13.26 -26.71 23.04
CA ALA A 209 11.92 -26.30 22.61
C ALA A 209 10.94 -27.48 22.55
N GLU A 210 11.42 -28.67 22.18
CA GLU A 210 10.61 -29.89 22.12
C GLU A 210 10.25 -30.37 23.53
N ALA A 211 11.21 -30.34 24.47
CA ALA A 211 11.01 -30.65 25.87
C ALA A 211 10.03 -29.67 26.55
N TRP A 212 10.19 -28.37 26.31
CA TRP A 212 9.24 -27.36 26.82
C TRP A 212 7.84 -27.57 26.26
N MET A 213 7.70 -27.78 24.95
CA MET A 213 6.40 -28.07 24.31
C MET A 213 5.75 -29.34 24.84
N LYS A 214 6.51 -30.35 25.29
CA LYS A 214 6.00 -31.56 25.96
C LYS A 214 5.57 -31.32 27.41
N GLN A 215 6.21 -30.37 28.10
CA GLN A 215 5.90 -29.98 29.48
C GLN A 215 4.90 -28.83 29.60
N LEU A 216 4.41 -28.30 28.48
CA LEU A 216 3.52 -27.15 28.44
C LEU A 216 2.18 -27.46 29.12
N ASP A 217 1.91 -26.75 30.22
CA ASP A 217 0.67 -26.83 30.98
C ASP A 217 -0.41 -26.00 30.28
N PHE A 218 -1.11 -26.63 29.32
CA PHE A 218 -2.11 -25.98 28.46
C PHE A 218 -3.21 -25.27 29.27
N ASP A 219 -3.59 -25.80 30.43
CA ASP A 219 -4.64 -25.25 31.29
C ASP A 219 -4.29 -23.86 31.84
N ARG A 220 -3.00 -23.47 31.84
CA ARG A 220 -2.54 -22.10 32.17
C ARG A 220 -2.68 -21.12 31.01
N ILE A 221 -2.66 -21.62 29.78
CA ILE A 221 -2.76 -20.82 28.55
C ILE A 221 -4.23 -20.59 28.21
N LEU A 222 -5.01 -21.66 28.17
CA LEU A 222 -6.41 -21.65 27.78
C LEU A 222 -7.11 -22.61 28.73
N SER A 223 -8.14 -22.18 29.46
CA SER A 223 -8.90 -23.12 30.28
C SER A 223 -10.12 -23.65 29.51
N PRO A 224 -10.62 -24.85 29.80
CA PRO A 224 -11.87 -25.35 29.22
C PRO A 224 -13.03 -24.36 29.44
N GLU A 225 -13.11 -23.69 30.60
CA GLU A 225 -14.13 -22.67 30.88
C GLU A 225 -13.99 -21.43 29.98
N ARG A 226 -12.75 -21.04 29.60
CA ARG A 226 -12.56 -19.94 28.64
C ARG A 226 -13.08 -20.32 27.26
N VAL A 227 -12.81 -21.54 26.79
CA VAL A 227 -13.34 -22.08 25.52
C VAL A 227 -14.87 -22.23 25.57
N ALA A 228 -15.40 -22.63 26.72
CA ALA A 228 -16.84 -22.70 26.97
C ALA A 228 -17.49 -21.30 26.86
N ALA A 229 -16.85 -20.27 27.43
CA ALA A 229 -17.31 -18.89 27.37
C ALA A 229 -17.25 -18.28 25.97
N THR A 230 -16.23 -18.59 25.16
CA THR A 230 -16.04 -18.00 23.83
C THR A 230 -17.25 -18.21 22.93
N GLN A 231 -17.78 -17.12 22.38
CA GLN A 231 -18.94 -17.15 21.49
C GLN A 231 -18.53 -17.54 20.06
N THR A 232 -19.43 -18.24 19.35
CA THR A 232 -19.30 -18.37 17.89
C THR A 232 -19.62 -17.00 17.29
N PRO A 233 -18.68 -16.31 16.62
CA PRO A 233 -18.95 -15.00 16.05
C PRO A 233 -20.04 -15.11 14.99
N THR A 234 -20.95 -14.15 14.96
CA THR A 234 -21.90 -14.01 13.84
C THR A 234 -21.22 -13.22 12.73
N MET A 235 -21.35 -13.66 11.49
CA MET A 235 -20.85 -13.00 10.29
C MET A 235 -21.99 -12.98 9.27
N VAL A 236 -22.29 -11.81 8.70
CA VAL A 236 -23.33 -11.66 7.67
C VAL A 236 -22.74 -10.91 6.49
N LEU A 237 -22.67 -11.59 5.34
CA LEU A 237 -22.47 -11.00 4.03
C LEU A 237 -23.85 -10.87 3.38
N GLY A 238 -24.20 -9.70 2.84
CA GLY A 238 -25.50 -9.50 2.22
C GLY A 238 -25.47 -8.59 1.00
N PHE A 239 -26.46 -8.82 0.15
CA PHE A 239 -26.59 -8.25 -1.19
C PHE A 239 -28.02 -7.76 -1.37
N LYS A 240 -28.20 -6.46 -1.63
CA LYS A 240 -29.51 -5.88 -1.88
C LYS A 240 -29.96 -6.21 -3.30
N LEU A 241 -31.17 -6.75 -3.42
CA LEU A 241 -31.80 -7.16 -4.67
C LEU A 241 -32.88 -6.17 -5.08
N ARG A 242 -33.02 -5.93 -6.38
CA ARG A 242 -34.20 -5.27 -6.97
C ARG A 242 -35.34 -6.26 -7.20
N HIS A 243 -34.98 -7.52 -7.39
CA HIS A 243 -35.89 -8.60 -7.76
C HIS A 243 -35.71 -9.82 -6.83
N PRO A 244 -36.00 -9.69 -5.51
CA PRO A 244 -35.84 -10.80 -4.56
C PRO A 244 -36.61 -12.07 -4.95
N GLU A 245 -37.70 -11.94 -5.71
CA GLU A 245 -38.47 -13.05 -6.25
C GLU A 245 -37.69 -13.94 -7.24
N GLN A 246 -36.63 -13.42 -7.89
CA GLN A 246 -35.82 -14.15 -8.86
C GLN A 246 -34.72 -14.99 -8.20
N MET A 247 -34.41 -14.74 -6.92
CA MET A 247 -33.38 -15.47 -6.18
C MET A 247 -33.87 -16.84 -5.67
N GLN A 248 -35.17 -16.96 -5.34
CA GLN A 248 -35.71 -18.22 -4.81
C GLN A 248 -35.55 -19.41 -5.79
N PRO A 249 -35.82 -19.28 -7.11
CA PRO A 249 -35.49 -20.32 -8.08
C PRO A 249 -34.01 -20.70 -8.14
N GLN A 250 -33.08 -19.76 -7.89
CA GLN A 250 -31.65 -20.07 -7.86
C GLN A 250 -31.27 -20.86 -6.59
N LEU A 251 -31.86 -20.54 -5.44
CA LEU A 251 -31.72 -21.35 -4.22
C LEU A 251 -32.23 -22.79 -4.44
N ASP A 252 -33.39 -22.92 -5.08
CA ASP A 252 -33.98 -24.23 -5.40
C ASP A 252 -33.11 -25.05 -6.39
N ARG A 253 -32.38 -24.38 -7.29
CA ARG A 253 -31.36 -25.00 -8.18
C ARG A 253 -30.06 -25.35 -7.45
N LEU A 254 -29.62 -24.53 -6.49
CA LEU A 254 -28.40 -24.76 -5.71
C LEU A 254 -28.55 -25.93 -4.73
N GLU A 255 -29.73 -26.12 -4.14
CA GLU A 255 -29.98 -27.18 -3.15
C GLU A 255 -29.56 -28.60 -3.59
N PRO A 256 -29.94 -29.12 -4.78
CA PRO A 256 -29.47 -30.43 -5.24
C PRO A 256 -27.97 -30.47 -5.54
N MET A 257 -27.35 -29.36 -5.98
CA MET A 257 -25.91 -29.29 -6.22
C MET A 257 -25.13 -29.39 -4.90
N ILE A 258 -25.56 -28.66 -3.88
CA ILE A 258 -24.98 -28.72 -2.52
C ILE A 258 -25.15 -30.13 -1.96
N LYS A 259 -26.35 -30.74 -2.07
CA LYS A 259 -26.57 -32.12 -1.63
C LYS A 259 -25.60 -33.10 -2.29
N SER A 260 -25.40 -33.02 -3.61
CA SER A 260 -24.48 -33.91 -4.32
C SER A 260 -23.02 -33.71 -3.90
N LEU A 261 -22.57 -32.47 -3.66
CA LEU A 261 -21.23 -32.19 -3.11
C LEU A 261 -21.04 -32.75 -1.68
N LEU A 262 -22.14 -32.88 -0.91
CA LEU A 262 -22.12 -33.41 0.44
C LEU A 262 -22.35 -34.94 0.51
N GLU A 263 -22.68 -35.63 -0.59
CA GLU A 263 -22.86 -37.09 -0.61
C GLU A 263 -21.60 -37.86 -0.20
N GLU A 264 -20.41 -37.34 -0.53
CA GLU A 264 -19.12 -37.90 -0.09
C GLU A 264 -18.82 -37.66 1.41
N LYS A 265 -19.63 -36.86 2.09
CA LYS A 265 -19.48 -36.48 3.51
C LYS A 265 -20.82 -36.59 4.25
N PRO A 266 -21.30 -37.82 4.55
CA PRO A 266 -22.63 -38.04 5.14
C PRO A 266 -22.94 -37.20 6.40
N GLU A 267 -21.93 -36.95 7.24
CA GLU A 267 -22.06 -36.12 8.45
C GLU A 267 -22.41 -34.65 8.15
N LEU A 268 -21.89 -34.09 7.05
CA LEU A 268 -22.27 -32.75 6.59
C LEU A 268 -23.67 -32.77 5.97
N LEU A 269 -24.01 -33.83 5.24
CA LEU A 269 -25.33 -34.00 4.64
C LEU A 269 -26.44 -34.12 5.70
N GLU A 270 -26.18 -34.77 6.84
CA GLU A 270 -27.08 -34.80 8.00
C GLU A 270 -27.27 -33.42 8.65
N GLY A 271 -26.26 -32.55 8.57
CA GLY A 271 -26.34 -31.15 9.00
C GLY A 271 -27.03 -30.22 8.01
N TYR A 272 -27.31 -30.67 6.79
CA TYR A 272 -27.86 -29.85 5.72
C TYR A 272 -29.40 -29.92 5.66
N THR A 273 -30.06 -28.78 5.92
CA THR A 273 -31.53 -28.70 5.99
C THR A 273 -32.06 -27.39 5.39
N ARG A 274 -33.30 -27.39 4.88
CA ARG A 274 -34.04 -26.15 4.61
C ARG A 274 -34.83 -25.76 5.86
N GLN A 275 -34.68 -24.52 6.32
CA GLN A 275 -35.30 -24.00 7.55
C GLN A 275 -36.10 -22.74 7.26
N GLN A 276 -37.16 -22.52 8.04
CA GLN A 276 -37.99 -21.32 7.97
C GLN A 276 -37.55 -20.33 9.05
N VAL A 277 -37.08 -19.15 8.62
CA VAL A 277 -36.55 -18.09 9.50
C VAL A 277 -37.24 -16.78 9.16
N ALA A 278 -37.85 -16.13 10.15
CA ALA A 278 -38.67 -14.93 9.97
C ALA A 278 -39.78 -15.05 8.89
N GLY A 279 -40.21 -16.28 8.55
CA GLY A 279 -41.21 -16.55 7.52
C GLY A 279 -40.65 -16.78 6.11
N GLN A 280 -39.32 -16.88 5.95
CA GLN A 280 -38.63 -17.12 4.68
C GLN A 280 -37.83 -18.43 4.71
N ASP A 281 -37.64 -19.06 3.54
CA ASP A 281 -36.83 -20.26 3.40
C ASP A 281 -35.33 -19.93 3.36
N PHE A 282 -34.55 -20.64 4.17
CA PHE A 282 -33.10 -20.63 4.17
C PHE A 282 -32.55 -22.04 3.94
N LEU A 283 -31.56 -22.16 3.07
CA LEU A 283 -30.71 -23.34 2.98
C LEU A 283 -29.67 -23.25 4.10
N THR A 284 -29.57 -24.26 4.95
CA THR A 284 -28.74 -24.25 6.15
C THR A 284 -27.81 -25.46 6.20
N LEU A 285 -26.57 -25.25 6.65
CA LEU A 285 -25.60 -26.30 6.97
C LEU A 285 -25.14 -26.10 8.42
N THR A 286 -25.52 -27.04 9.30
CA THR A 286 -25.09 -27.03 10.70
C THR A 286 -23.82 -27.85 10.87
N LEU A 287 -22.69 -27.17 11.06
CA LEU A 287 -21.41 -27.78 11.43
C LEU A 287 -21.39 -27.98 12.95
N ARG A 288 -21.47 -29.24 13.40
CA ARG A 288 -21.43 -29.58 14.83
C ARG A 288 -19.99 -29.79 15.30
N GLY A 289 -19.67 -29.35 16.51
CA GLY A 289 -18.37 -29.57 17.15
C GLY A 289 -18.02 -31.05 17.29
N GLU A 290 -19.01 -31.94 17.39
CA GLU A 290 -18.87 -33.40 17.29
C GLU A 290 -18.03 -33.86 16.10
N MET A 291 -18.18 -33.22 14.94
CA MET A 291 -17.44 -33.55 13.72
C MET A 291 -15.96 -33.16 13.85
N LEU A 292 -15.68 -31.99 14.43
CA LEU A 292 -14.30 -31.55 14.70
C LEU A 292 -13.64 -32.45 15.75
N VAL A 293 -14.36 -32.80 16.81
CA VAL A 293 -13.89 -33.74 17.85
C VAL A 293 -13.60 -35.13 17.25
N LYS A 294 -14.43 -35.60 16.31
CA LYS A 294 -14.18 -36.84 15.58
C LYS A 294 -12.93 -36.75 14.71
N LEU A 295 -12.81 -35.71 13.88
CA LEU A 295 -11.63 -35.48 13.02
C LEU A 295 -10.33 -35.37 13.83
N VAL A 296 -10.35 -34.74 15.01
CA VAL A 296 -9.18 -34.66 15.91
C VAL A 296 -8.82 -36.03 16.49
N LYS A 297 -9.81 -36.86 16.86
CA LYS A 297 -9.58 -38.21 17.41
C LYS A 297 -9.15 -39.23 16.36
N GLU A 298 -9.58 -39.06 15.10
CA GLU A 298 -9.30 -39.99 13.99
C GLU A 298 -8.08 -39.58 13.15
N ASN A 299 -7.45 -38.44 13.44
CA ASN A 299 -6.24 -38.01 12.75
C ASN A 299 -5.02 -38.84 13.20
N GLU A 300 -4.68 -39.87 12.43
CA GLU A 300 -3.50 -40.72 12.67
C GLU A 300 -2.15 -39.97 12.66
N ASN A 301 -2.11 -38.73 12.13
CA ASN A 301 -0.91 -37.88 12.16
C ASN A 301 -0.80 -37.01 13.43
N LEU A 302 -1.79 -37.06 14.33
CA LEU A 302 -1.76 -36.32 15.59
C LEU A 302 -0.99 -37.11 16.66
N ASP A 303 0.00 -36.46 17.28
CA ASP A 303 0.73 -37.00 18.43
C ASP A 303 -0.24 -37.44 19.55
N PRO A 304 -0.18 -38.69 20.05
CA PRO A 304 -1.05 -39.17 21.12
C PRO A 304 -0.99 -38.31 22.40
N ASP A 305 0.17 -37.73 22.74
CA ASP A 305 0.28 -36.83 23.89
C ASP A 305 -0.35 -35.45 23.59
N ALA A 306 -0.35 -34.99 22.34
CA ALA A 306 -1.13 -33.82 21.91
C ALA A 306 -2.65 -34.10 21.98
N LEU A 307 -3.12 -35.26 21.52
CA LEU A 307 -4.53 -35.65 21.63
C LEU A 307 -4.99 -35.67 23.10
N LYS A 308 -4.19 -36.27 23.98
CA LYS A 308 -4.45 -36.32 25.43
C LYS A 308 -4.53 -34.92 26.07
N ARG A 309 -3.70 -33.98 25.61
CA ARG A 309 -3.75 -32.57 26.05
C ARG A 309 -4.99 -31.84 25.55
N LEU A 310 -5.59 -32.26 24.44
CA LEU A 310 -6.84 -31.71 23.93
C LEU A 310 -8.09 -32.30 24.61
N GLU A 311 -8.02 -33.50 25.20
CA GLU A 311 -9.17 -34.18 25.84
C GLU A 311 -10.02 -33.30 26.78
N PRO A 312 -9.48 -32.41 27.64
CA PRO A 312 -10.29 -31.54 28.51
C PRO A 312 -11.15 -30.52 27.73
N TYR A 313 -10.72 -30.15 26.53
CA TYR A 313 -11.36 -29.15 25.67
C TYR A 313 -12.37 -29.77 24.71
N LEU A 314 -12.21 -31.06 24.36
CA LEU A 314 -13.10 -31.75 23.43
C LEU A 314 -14.59 -31.68 23.84
N PRO A 315 -15.00 -31.84 25.11
CA PRO A 315 -16.40 -31.64 25.52
C PRO A 315 -16.92 -30.23 25.24
N GLN A 316 -16.09 -29.20 25.50
CA GLN A 316 -16.47 -27.80 25.30
C GLN A 316 -16.59 -27.47 23.81
N ILE A 317 -15.72 -28.04 22.98
CA ILE A 317 -15.80 -27.95 21.52
C ILE A 317 -17.02 -28.73 21.02
N GLN A 318 -17.33 -29.90 21.58
CA GLN A 318 -18.45 -30.75 21.19
C GLN A 318 -19.80 -30.02 21.33
N GLU A 319 -19.96 -29.20 22.38
CA GLU A 319 -21.14 -28.38 22.62
C GLU A 319 -21.27 -27.15 21.69
N LYS A 320 -20.23 -26.80 20.92
CA LYS A 320 -20.29 -25.72 19.93
C LYS A 320 -20.90 -26.20 18.62
N GLN A 321 -21.48 -25.26 17.89
CA GLN A 321 -21.89 -25.42 16.50
C GLN A 321 -21.70 -24.10 15.74
N VAL A 322 -21.64 -24.23 14.41
CA VAL A 322 -21.74 -23.11 13.47
C VAL A 322 -22.85 -23.46 12.48
N VAL A 323 -23.88 -22.64 12.40
CA VAL A 323 -24.91 -22.71 11.36
C VAL A 323 -24.51 -21.73 10.27
N ILE A 324 -24.21 -22.26 9.08
CA ILE A 324 -24.06 -21.49 7.85
C ILE A 324 -25.42 -21.47 7.16
N ALA A 325 -25.91 -20.32 6.71
CA ALA A 325 -27.19 -20.21 6.00
C ALA A 325 -27.14 -19.28 4.80
N LEU A 326 -27.92 -19.62 3.78
CA LEU A 326 -28.12 -18.87 2.54
C LEU A 326 -29.63 -18.72 2.29
N GLY A 327 -30.10 -17.50 2.06
CA GLY A 327 -31.53 -17.26 1.85
C GLY A 327 -31.86 -15.79 1.59
N VAL A 328 -33.14 -15.50 1.39
CA VAL A 328 -33.64 -14.14 1.12
C VAL A 328 -34.44 -13.63 2.32
N LEU A 329 -34.16 -12.42 2.78
CA LEU A 329 -34.90 -11.76 3.86
C LEU A 329 -35.18 -10.30 3.51
N GLY A 330 -36.46 -10.00 3.23
CA GLY A 330 -36.86 -8.73 2.63
C GLY A 330 -36.21 -8.58 1.26
N ASP A 331 -35.59 -7.43 1.02
CA ASP A 331 -34.92 -7.10 -0.24
C ASP A 331 -33.45 -7.57 -0.29
N TYR A 332 -33.01 -8.47 0.61
CA TYR A 332 -31.61 -8.91 0.70
C TYR A 332 -31.46 -10.41 0.51
N PHE A 333 -30.52 -10.82 -0.34
CA PHE A 333 -29.92 -12.14 -0.25
C PHE A 333 -28.79 -12.12 0.77
N LEU A 334 -28.80 -13.08 1.70
CA LEU A 334 -27.88 -13.15 2.83
C LEU A 334 -27.10 -14.47 2.81
N VAL A 335 -25.80 -14.39 3.05
CA VAL A 335 -24.91 -15.50 3.39
C VAL A 335 -24.37 -15.24 4.78
N THR A 336 -24.78 -16.06 5.75
CA THR A 336 -24.44 -15.87 7.16
C THR A 336 -23.79 -17.12 7.76
N ALA A 337 -22.94 -16.91 8.77
CA ALA A 337 -22.46 -17.94 9.67
C ALA A 337 -22.59 -17.45 11.12
N GLY A 338 -23.05 -18.29 12.04
CA GLY A 338 -23.15 -17.93 13.46
C GLY A 338 -23.46 -19.15 14.33
N LYS A 339 -23.68 -18.95 15.64
CA LYS A 339 -24.11 -20.03 16.55
C LYS A 339 -25.45 -20.64 16.13
N ASP A 340 -26.36 -19.78 15.69
CA ASP A 340 -27.73 -20.06 15.25
C ASP A 340 -28.24 -18.88 14.41
N LEU A 341 -29.50 -18.94 13.97
CA LEU A 341 -30.12 -17.96 13.08
C LEU A 341 -30.97 -16.91 13.82
N SER A 342 -30.85 -16.79 15.15
CA SER A 342 -31.59 -15.79 15.94
C SER A 342 -31.26 -14.34 15.56
N HIS A 343 -30.08 -14.09 15.00
CA HIS A 343 -29.71 -12.78 14.45
C HIS A 343 -30.57 -12.38 13.24
N LEU A 344 -31.02 -13.35 12.42
CA LEU A 344 -31.97 -13.13 11.33
C LEU A 344 -33.41 -12.97 11.86
N GLU A 345 -33.77 -13.70 12.91
CA GLU A 345 -35.08 -13.48 13.58
C GLU A 345 -35.19 -12.07 14.19
N ASN A 346 -34.05 -11.48 14.58
CA ASN A 346 -33.95 -10.13 15.15
C ASN A 346 -33.54 -9.06 14.12
N TRP A 347 -33.54 -9.37 12.82
CA TRP A 347 -33.23 -8.44 11.73
C TRP A 347 -34.05 -7.14 11.82
N GLY A 348 -33.39 -6.00 12.04
CA GLY A 348 -34.05 -4.70 12.22
C GLY A 348 -34.82 -4.51 13.53
N LYS A 349 -34.52 -5.30 14.58
CA LYS A 349 -35.15 -5.20 15.91
C LYS A 349 -34.11 -4.87 16.98
N GLY A 350 -34.51 -4.05 17.96
CA GLY A 350 -33.64 -3.61 19.05
C GLY A 350 -32.91 -2.32 18.74
N ASP A 351 -31.81 -2.07 19.46
CA ASP A 351 -30.93 -0.93 19.22
C ASP A 351 -30.11 -1.17 17.94
N LEU A 352 -29.93 -0.13 17.11
CA LEU A 352 -29.26 -0.23 15.81
C LEU A 352 -27.89 0.46 15.82
N LEU A 353 -26.97 -0.01 14.97
CA LEU A 353 -25.66 0.63 14.80
C LEU A 353 -25.82 2.11 14.41
N LEU A 354 -26.80 2.41 13.55
CA LEU A 354 -27.08 3.77 13.08
C LEU A 354 -27.37 4.76 14.21
N ASP A 355 -27.80 4.31 15.39
CA ASP A 355 -28.13 5.17 16.53
C ASP A 355 -26.92 5.38 17.50
N ARG A 356 -25.79 4.66 17.33
CA ARG A 356 -24.55 4.84 18.12
C ARG A 356 -24.00 6.28 18.05
N ALA A 357 -23.23 6.69 19.07
CA ALA A 357 -22.66 8.04 19.15
C ALA A 357 -21.62 8.30 18.05
N GLU A 358 -20.84 7.28 17.73
CA GLU A 358 -19.80 7.25 16.71
C GLU A 358 -20.35 7.57 15.31
N LEU A 359 -21.59 7.18 15.00
CA LEU A 359 -22.24 7.42 13.71
C LEU A 359 -22.92 8.81 13.61
N ALA A 360 -22.73 9.70 14.59
CA ALA A 360 -23.38 11.02 14.62
C ALA A 360 -23.06 11.91 13.41
N GLU A 361 -21.86 11.83 12.83
CA GLU A 361 -21.51 12.59 11.63
C GLU A 361 -22.12 11.99 10.35
N LEU A 362 -22.28 10.65 10.28
CA LEU A 362 -22.95 9.99 9.17
C LEU A 362 -24.44 10.40 9.09
N ARG A 363 -25.12 10.49 10.24
CA ARG A 363 -26.50 10.98 10.32
C ARG A 363 -26.69 12.41 9.80
N LYS A 364 -25.64 13.25 9.81
CA LYS A 364 -25.71 14.63 9.26
C LYS A 364 -25.67 14.69 7.73
N VAL A 365 -25.24 13.62 7.07
CA VAL A 365 -25.15 13.52 5.61
C VAL A 365 -26.16 12.54 5.02
N GLN A 366 -27.19 12.15 5.78
CA GLN A 366 -28.20 11.16 5.37
C GLN A 366 -29.01 11.51 4.11
N GLU A 367 -28.99 12.78 3.69
CA GLU A 367 -29.65 13.29 2.48
C GLU A 367 -28.71 13.31 1.26
N LYS A 368 -27.42 12.99 1.45
CA LYS A 368 -26.43 12.80 0.37
C LYS A 368 -26.37 11.33 -0.04
N THR A 369 -25.97 11.08 -1.28
CA THR A 369 -25.68 9.72 -1.77
C THR A 369 -24.45 9.16 -1.07
N VAL A 370 -24.64 8.29 -0.07
CA VAL A 370 -23.54 7.59 0.60
C VAL A 370 -23.19 6.34 -0.21
N VAL A 371 -21.95 6.27 -0.69
CA VAL A 371 -21.48 5.18 -1.56
C VAL A 371 -20.63 4.13 -0.83
N SER A 372 -20.07 4.47 0.34
CA SER A 372 -19.44 3.47 1.21
C SER A 372 -19.46 3.88 2.68
N ILE A 373 -19.51 2.87 3.55
CA ILE A 373 -19.42 2.98 5.01
C ILE A 373 -18.47 1.88 5.50
N SER A 374 -17.59 2.23 6.44
CA SER A 374 -16.74 1.29 7.17
C SER A 374 -16.72 1.72 8.63
N TYR A 375 -17.10 0.83 9.54
CA TYR A 375 -17.11 1.07 10.98
C TYR A 375 -16.42 -0.07 11.71
N SER A 376 -15.62 0.23 12.73
CA SER A 376 -15.10 -0.76 13.69
C SER A 376 -15.36 -0.30 15.13
N SER A 377 -15.74 -1.24 16.00
CA SER A 377 -16.00 -1.01 17.42
C SER A 377 -14.73 -0.70 18.20
N SER A 378 -14.89 -0.08 19.38
CA SER A 378 -13.76 0.14 20.28
C SER A 378 -13.20 -1.18 20.83
N ASP A 379 -14.04 -2.18 21.04
CA ASP A 379 -13.62 -3.48 21.55
C ASP A 379 -12.82 -4.25 20.50
N LEU A 380 -13.24 -4.24 19.23
CA LEU A 380 -12.45 -4.79 18.12
C LEU A 380 -11.12 -4.04 17.95
N GLY A 381 -11.11 -2.71 18.04
CA GLY A 381 -9.88 -1.92 18.00
C GLY A 381 -8.92 -2.27 19.14
N ASN A 382 -9.43 -2.41 20.36
CA ASN A 382 -8.66 -2.83 21.52
C ASN A 382 -8.13 -4.28 21.38
N ALA A 383 -8.95 -5.21 20.87
CA ALA A 383 -8.55 -6.59 20.61
C ALA A 383 -7.48 -6.67 19.51
N GLY A 384 -7.57 -5.85 18.46
CA GLY A 384 -6.58 -5.74 17.38
C GLY A 384 -5.23 -5.21 17.85
N THR A 385 -5.20 -4.24 18.78
CA THR A 385 -3.94 -3.82 19.44
C THR A 385 -3.45 -4.84 20.49
N GLY A 386 -4.25 -5.85 20.81
CA GLY A 386 -3.97 -6.92 21.77
C GLY A 386 -3.66 -6.45 23.20
N LYS A 387 -3.85 -5.15 23.53
CA LYS A 387 -3.31 -4.50 24.74
C LYS A 387 -1.94 -5.04 25.16
N PHE A 388 -1.03 -5.09 24.20
CA PHE A 388 0.37 -5.47 24.38
C PHE A 388 0.65 -6.94 24.75
N THR A 389 -0.32 -7.86 24.70
CA THR A 389 -0.05 -9.30 24.98
C THR A 389 0.88 -9.94 23.96
N MET A 390 0.92 -9.45 22.72
CA MET A 390 1.93 -9.85 21.73
C MET A 390 3.36 -9.52 22.20
N PHE A 391 3.55 -8.45 22.97
CA PHE A 391 4.85 -8.18 23.62
C PHE A 391 5.14 -9.14 24.78
N ASP A 392 4.13 -9.64 25.52
CA ASP A 392 4.35 -10.76 26.45
C ASP A 392 4.84 -12.02 25.70
N TYR A 393 4.31 -12.32 24.51
CA TYR A 393 4.78 -13.42 23.66
C TYR A 393 6.24 -13.25 23.24
N TYR A 394 6.61 -12.11 22.64
CA TYR A 394 7.99 -11.85 22.23
C TYR A 394 8.96 -11.73 23.43
N ARG A 395 8.50 -11.21 24.57
CA ARG A 395 9.27 -11.21 25.82
C ARG A 395 9.50 -12.63 26.35
N GLY A 396 8.51 -13.51 26.20
CA GLY A 396 8.63 -14.94 26.46
C GLY A 396 9.66 -15.62 25.58
N LEU A 397 9.55 -15.46 24.26
CA LEU A 397 10.52 -15.96 23.29
C LEU A 397 11.95 -15.47 23.58
N ALA A 398 12.13 -14.18 23.87
CA ALA A 398 13.43 -13.62 24.22
C ALA A 398 13.96 -14.24 25.53
N THR A 399 13.17 -14.22 26.61
CA THR A 399 13.56 -14.77 27.92
C THR A 399 13.90 -16.27 27.85
N TYR A 400 13.17 -17.01 27.02
CA TYR A 400 13.41 -18.42 26.73
C TYR A 400 14.69 -18.62 25.92
N GLY A 401 14.84 -17.89 24.81
CA GLY A 401 16.01 -17.95 23.92
C GLY A 401 17.32 -17.62 24.64
N LEU A 402 17.30 -16.68 25.59
CA LEU A 402 18.47 -16.40 26.45
C LEU A 402 19.01 -17.63 27.20
N ARG A 403 18.17 -18.64 27.43
CA ARG A 403 18.52 -19.90 28.11
C ARG A 403 18.54 -21.10 27.17
N SER A 404 18.35 -20.94 25.86
CA SER A 404 18.44 -22.05 24.89
C SER A 404 19.90 -22.45 24.66
N LYS A 405 20.13 -23.77 24.46
CA LYS A 405 21.44 -24.34 24.06
C LYS A 405 22.00 -23.71 22.80
N GLU A 406 21.12 -23.26 21.90
CA GLU A 406 21.46 -22.74 20.59
C GLU A 406 22.30 -21.45 20.68
N PHE A 407 22.10 -20.64 21.72
CA PHE A 407 22.79 -19.36 21.89
C PHE A 407 24.02 -19.45 22.81
N ASN A 408 24.15 -20.50 23.63
CA ASN A 408 25.31 -20.79 24.48
C ASN A 408 25.85 -19.56 25.26
N LEU A 409 24.94 -18.80 25.89
CA LEU A 409 25.26 -17.54 26.56
C LEU A 409 25.82 -17.76 27.97
N GLY A 410 26.87 -17.02 28.33
CA GLY A 410 27.40 -17.05 29.69
C GLY A 410 26.42 -16.47 30.73
N ALA A 411 26.37 -17.05 31.93
CA ALA A 411 25.39 -16.71 32.98
C ALA A 411 25.30 -15.20 33.33
N SER A 412 26.43 -14.48 33.29
CA SER A 412 26.48 -13.02 33.52
C SER A 412 25.81 -12.22 32.39
N VAL A 413 25.82 -12.73 31.16
CA VAL A 413 25.15 -12.14 30.01
C VAL A 413 23.67 -12.45 30.04
N GLN A 414 23.30 -13.71 30.34
CA GLN A 414 21.91 -14.13 30.53
C GLN A 414 21.20 -13.32 31.62
N GLN A 415 21.87 -13.11 32.77
CA GLN A 415 21.31 -12.32 33.87
C GLN A 415 21.07 -10.85 33.47
N ARG A 416 21.99 -10.25 32.70
CA ARG A 416 21.89 -8.86 32.25
C ARG A 416 20.80 -8.69 31.19
N LEU A 417 20.82 -9.54 30.17
CA LEU A 417 19.81 -9.57 29.10
C LEU A 417 18.42 -9.85 29.65
N GLY A 418 18.26 -10.70 30.67
CA GLY A 418 16.96 -10.94 31.29
C GLY A 418 16.31 -9.67 31.86
N VAL A 419 17.09 -8.79 32.49
CA VAL A 419 16.60 -7.50 32.99
C VAL A 419 16.36 -6.51 31.85
N GLU A 420 17.28 -6.47 30.88
CA GLU A 420 17.19 -5.53 29.76
C GLU A 420 16.08 -5.88 28.75
N VAL A 421 15.70 -7.16 28.64
CA VAL A 421 14.52 -7.63 27.87
C VAL A 421 13.21 -7.13 28.50
N ASP A 422 13.05 -7.25 29.82
CA ASP A 422 11.89 -6.69 30.54
C ASP A 422 11.80 -5.16 30.37
N GLU A 423 12.95 -4.48 30.39
CA GLU A 423 13.02 -3.04 30.17
C GLU A 423 12.72 -2.64 28.72
N PHE A 424 13.24 -3.36 27.72
CA PHE A 424 12.97 -3.13 26.29
C PHE A 424 11.49 -3.21 25.98
N PHE A 425 10.83 -4.30 26.39
CA PHE A 425 9.41 -4.47 26.09
C PHE A 425 8.53 -3.43 26.80
N ARG A 426 8.90 -2.99 28.00
CA ARG A 426 8.22 -1.87 28.69
C ARG A 426 8.39 -0.54 27.96
N ASP A 427 9.59 -0.24 27.45
CA ASP A 427 9.84 1.00 26.71
C ASP A 427 9.09 1.00 25.37
N MET A 428 9.10 -0.13 24.65
CA MET A 428 8.36 -0.31 23.39
C MET A 428 6.85 -0.17 23.57
N GLN A 429 6.27 -0.65 24.67
CA GLN A 429 4.83 -0.52 24.94
C GLN A 429 4.35 0.93 24.94
N ASN A 430 5.18 1.89 25.38
CA ASN A 430 4.80 3.31 25.39
C ASN A 430 4.76 3.98 24.00
N LEU A 431 5.21 3.28 22.95
CA LEU A 431 5.26 3.80 21.58
C LEU A 431 4.04 3.40 20.72
N PHE A 432 3.15 2.51 21.22
CA PHE A 432 1.97 2.06 20.47
C PHE A 432 0.69 2.55 21.16
N PRO A 433 -0.25 3.14 20.40
CA PRO A 433 -1.49 3.67 20.95
C PRO A 433 -2.46 2.58 21.38
N ALA A 434 -3.25 2.84 22.42
CA ALA A 434 -4.44 2.05 22.69
C ALA A 434 -5.44 2.09 21.52
N GLY A 435 -6.01 0.93 21.19
CA GLY A 435 -7.04 0.81 20.16
C GLY A 435 -8.35 1.51 20.53
N GLY A 436 -9.12 1.90 19.52
CA GLY A 436 -10.42 2.53 19.68
C GLY A 436 -11.31 2.32 18.46
N ALA A 437 -12.52 2.86 18.50
CA ALA A 437 -13.46 2.79 17.38
C ALA A 437 -12.93 3.55 16.17
N ALA A 438 -13.44 3.22 14.98
CA ALA A 438 -13.23 4.02 13.77
C ALA A 438 -14.50 4.07 12.92
N LEU A 439 -14.73 5.22 12.29
CA LEU A 439 -15.78 5.41 11.29
C LEU A 439 -15.16 6.04 10.04
N ARG A 440 -15.41 5.43 8.89
CA ARG A 440 -15.18 6.02 7.58
C ARG A 440 -16.47 5.97 6.79
N PHE A 441 -16.77 7.03 6.04
CA PHE A 441 -17.79 6.97 5.00
C PHE A 441 -17.38 7.85 3.82
N VAL A 442 -17.92 7.54 2.64
CA VAL A 442 -17.77 8.36 1.44
C VAL A 442 -19.16 8.68 0.90
N VAL A 443 -19.37 9.95 0.62
CA VAL A 443 -20.54 10.47 -0.08
C VAL A 443 -20.13 10.97 -1.47
N TRP A 444 -21.10 11.01 -2.37
CA TRP A 444 -20.93 11.39 -3.76
C TRP A 444 -21.87 12.55 -4.09
N ASP A 445 -21.36 13.56 -4.78
CA ASP A 445 -22.14 14.65 -5.37
C ASP A 445 -21.60 15.07 -6.75
N GLU A 446 -22.09 16.19 -7.29
CA GLU A 446 -21.78 16.64 -8.67
C GLU A 446 -20.28 16.92 -8.89
N ASP A 447 -19.54 17.28 -7.84
CA ASP A 447 -18.12 17.62 -7.89
C ASP A 447 -17.19 16.40 -7.69
N GLY A 448 -17.74 15.24 -7.34
CA GLY A 448 -16.99 13.99 -7.10
C GLY A 448 -17.23 13.39 -5.71
N TYR A 449 -16.20 12.77 -5.14
CA TYR A 449 -16.31 12.04 -3.88
C TYR A 449 -15.83 12.88 -2.69
N GLN A 450 -16.66 12.99 -1.65
CA GLN A 450 -16.30 13.59 -0.37
C GLN A 450 -16.26 12.48 0.70
N GLY A 451 -15.17 12.41 1.44
CA GLY A 451 -14.99 11.38 2.46
C GLY A 451 -14.75 11.93 3.86
N TYR A 452 -15.16 11.12 4.82
CA TYR A 452 -15.01 11.34 6.24
C TYR A 452 -14.27 10.14 6.84
N LEU A 453 -13.31 10.40 7.72
CA LEU A 453 -12.67 9.41 8.57
C LEU A 453 -12.57 10.00 9.98
N GLN A 454 -12.97 9.23 10.99
CA GLN A 454 -12.79 9.54 12.39
C GLN A 454 -12.25 8.30 13.11
N ASN A 455 -11.19 8.48 13.89
CA ASN A 455 -10.53 7.42 14.63
C ASN A 455 -10.42 7.83 16.10
N TRP A 456 -10.94 6.98 17.00
CA TRP A 456 -10.94 7.15 18.45
C TRP A 456 -9.82 6.37 19.16
N ALA A 457 -8.92 5.73 18.41
CA ALA A 457 -7.66 5.23 18.96
C ALA A 457 -6.83 6.37 19.58
N GLU A 458 -5.95 6.03 20.50
CA GLU A 458 -5.10 6.99 21.19
C GLU A 458 -4.18 7.74 20.20
N ASN A 459 -4.18 9.08 20.28
CA ASN A 459 -3.39 9.92 19.41
C ASN A 459 -2.05 10.28 20.07
N LEU A 460 -1.00 9.50 19.77
CA LEU A 460 0.38 9.75 20.20
C LEU A 460 1.20 10.62 19.22
N MET A 461 0.69 10.89 18.03
CA MET A 461 1.52 11.41 16.92
C MET A 461 1.14 12.82 16.47
N LEU A 462 -0.16 13.14 16.32
CA LEU A 462 -0.62 14.35 15.65
C LEU A 462 -0.96 15.47 16.64
N ASP A 463 -0.48 16.69 16.41
CA ASP A 463 -0.90 17.87 17.18
C ASP A 463 -1.92 18.71 16.41
N GLY A 464 -3.18 18.65 16.83
CA GLY A 464 -4.27 19.50 16.33
C GLY A 464 -4.61 20.67 17.26
N SER A 465 -3.75 21.04 18.20
CA SER A 465 -4.03 22.08 19.21
C SER A 465 -3.93 23.52 18.70
N GLN A 466 -3.32 23.73 17.52
CA GLN A 466 -3.06 25.05 16.93
C GLN A 466 -3.28 25.03 15.40
N PRO A 467 -3.37 26.20 14.73
CA PRO A 467 -3.30 26.28 13.27
C PRO A 467 -1.94 25.85 12.70
N LEU A 468 -1.93 25.42 11.44
CA LEU A 468 -0.79 24.84 10.75
C LEU A 468 -0.03 25.93 9.97
N SER A 469 0.83 26.70 10.65
CA SER A 469 1.50 27.88 10.06
C SER A 469 2.46 27.58 8.91
N ILE A 470 3.03 26.37 8.82
CA ILE A 470 3.91 25.95 7.71
C ILE A 470 3.19 25.98 6.35
N VAL A 471 1.85 26.03 6.35
CA VAL A 471 1.04 26.20 5.13
C VAL A 471 1.26 27.56 4.45
N ASN A 472 1.78 28.58 5.16
CA ASN A 472 2.25 29.82 4.53
C ASN A 472 3.62 29.67 3.85
N HIS A 473 4.31 28.54 4.04
CA HIS A 473 5.65 28.27 3.52
C HIS A 473 5.63 27.17 2.44
N LEU A 474 4.57 27.16 1.63
CA LEU A 474 4.39 26.21 0.51
C LEU A 474 4.74 26.82 -0.86
N GLY A 475 5.33 28.03 -0.90
CA GLY A 475 5.68 28.71 -2.16
C GLY A 475 4.50 29.38 -2.89
N GLY A 476 3.36 29.54 -2.19
CA GLY A 476 2.17 30.26 -2.66
C GLY A 476 1.16 29.40 -3.44
N ASP A 477 1.58 28.85 -4.58
CA ASP A 477 0.70 28.08 -5.49
C ASP A 477 1.35 26.75 -5.95
N PRO A 478 1.55 25.80 -5.02
CA PRO A 478 2.21 24.53 -5.31
C PRO A 478 1.33 23.58 -6.14
N LEU A 479 1.97 22.73 -6.94
CA LEU A 479 1.31 21.64 -7.65
C LEU A 479 0.73 20.60 -6.68
N ALA A 480 1.49 20.29 -5.61
CA ALA A 480 1.05 19.43 -4.52
C ALA A 480 1.66 19.90 -3.21
N ALA A 481 0.92 19.75 -2.11
CA ALA A 481 1.42 20.00 -0.77
C ALA A 481 0.82 19.00 0.23
N PHE A 482 1.66 18.42 1.07
CA PHE A 482 1.27 17.61 2.22
C PHE A 482 1.95 18.22 3.43
N ALA A 483 1.19 18.76 4.39
CA ALA A 483 1.76 19.37 5.59
C ALA A 483 1.10 18.80 6.85
N SER A 484 1.87 18.63 7.91
CA SER A 484 1.37 18.15 9.21
C SER A 484 2.15 18.74 10.38
N ARG A 485 1.53 18.69 11.55
CA ARG A 485 2.15 18.98 12.84
C ARG A 485 2.09 17.73 13.72
N SER A 486 3.24 17.35 14.26
CA SER A 486 3.36 16.24 15.20
C SER A 486 3.42 16.74 16.65
N GLN A 487 3.11 15.86 17.60
CA GLN A 487 3.42 16.08 19.01
C GLN A 487 4.94 15.98 19.23
N TYR A 488 5.51 16.86 20.05
CA TYR A 488 6.94 16.91 20.31
C TYR A 488 7.35 15.90 21.39
N HIS A 489 7.86 14.75 20.96
CA HIS A 489 8.29 13.62 21.79
C HIS A 489 9.80 13.31 21.62
N PRO A 490 10.72 14.16 22.14
CA PRO A 490 12.16 13.90 22.07
C PRO A 490 12.55 12.57 22.75
N GLU A 491 11.81 12.13 23.76
CA GLU A 491 12.04 10.88 24.49
C GLU A 491 11.95 9.62 23.59
N TYR A 492 11.27 9.68 22.44
CA TYR A 492 11.24 8.57 21.49
C TYR A 492 12.62 8.35 20.84
N TYR A 493 13.39 9.43 20.64
CA TYR A 493 14.78 9.32 20.17
C TYR A 493 15.69 8.76 21.26
N ASP A 494 15.48 9.11 22.53
CA ASP A 494 16.26 8.56 23.66
C ASP A 494 16.08 7.04 23.78
N ILE A 495 14.84 6.55 23.61
CA ILE A 495 14.53 5.12 23.57
C ILE A 495 15.28 4.45 22.40
N LEU A 496 15.26 5.04 21.19
CA LEU A 496 16.00 4.51 20.04
C LEU A 496 17.51 4.47 20.30
N ALA A 497 18.10 5.57 20.75
CA ALA A 497 19.53 5.69 21.02
C ALA A 497 20.00 4.70 22.10
N LYS A 498 19.23 4.56 23.19
CA LYS A 498 19.44 3.56 24.25
C LYS A 498 19.52 2.16 23.67
N TRP A 499 18.52 1.73 22.90
CA TRP A 499 18.44 0.35 22.42
C TRP A 499 19.43 0.05 21.29
N SER A 500 19.74 1.03 20.42
CA SER A 500 20.85 0.90 19.46
C SER A 500 22.21 0.74 20.16
N ALA A 501 22.47 1.50 21.23
CA ALA A 501 23.71 1.35 22.01
C ALA A 501 23.79 -0.03 22.71
N ARG A 502 22.68 -0.56 23.23
CA ARG A 502 22.62 -1.92 23.78
C ARG A 502 22.83 -3.00 22.73
N ALA A 503 22.25 -2.86 21.54
CA ALA A 503 22.44 -3.80 20.44
C ALA A 503 23.91 -3.88 20.01
N VAL A 504 24.59 -2.74 19.87
CA VAL A 504 26.04 -2.69 19.58
C VAL A 504 26.85 -3.35 20.71
N MET A 505 26.57 -3.03 21.98
CA MET A 505 27.24 -3.63 23.13
C MET A 505 27.14 -5.18 23.14
N TYR A 506 25.96 -5.75 22.88
CA TYR A 506 25.80 -7.20 22.82
C TYR A 506 26.40 -7.82 21.56
N TRP A 507 26.40 -7.12 20.43
CA TRP A 507 27.14 -7.57 19.25
C TRP A 507 28.65 -7.62 19.53
N GLU A 508 29.21 -6.62 20.22
CA GLU A 508 30.62 -6.61 20.67
C GLU A 508 30.94 -7.75 21.64
N GLU A 509 30.04 -8.06 22.57
CA GLU A 509 30.25 -9.10 23.60
C GLU A 509 30.01 -10.53 23.08
N LEU A 510 29.09 -10.73 22.14
CA LEU A 510 28.62 -12.06 21.71
C LEU A 510 28.84 -12.37 20.23
N GLY A 511 28.66 -11.39 19.34
CA GLY A 511 28.75 -11.59 17.89
C GLY A 511 30.19 -11.54 17.38
N VAL A 512 30.94 -10.51 17.78
CA VAL A 512 32.34 -10.31 17.36
C VAL A 512 33.24 -11.50 17.69
N PRO A 513 33.20 -12.12 18.89
CA PRO A 513 34.04 -13.29 19.20
C PRO A 513 33.75 -14.54 18.34
N GLN A 514 32.62 -14.59 17.64
CA GLN A 514 32.27 -15.68 16.71
C GLN A 514 32.81 -15.44 15.29
N LEU A 515 33.28 -14.23 14.98
CA LEU A 515 33.98 -13.95 13.73
C LEU A 515 35.36 -14.62 13.73
N PRO A 516 35.91 -15.01 12.57
CA PRO A 516 37.31 -15.41 12.45
C PRO A 516 38.26 -14.26 12.84
N GLU A 517 39.54 -14.54 13.11
CA GLU A 517 40.49 -13.56 13.67
C GLU A 517 40.63 -12.26 12.84
N ASP A 518 40.58 -12.37 11.51
CA ASP A 518 40.60 -11.23 10.58
C ASP A 518 39.30 -10.41 10.66
N GLY A 519 38.15 -11.08 10.81
CA GLY A 519 36.86 -10.46 11.09
C GLY A 519 36.82 -9.74 12.44
N GLN A 520 37.42 -10.29 13.49
CA GLN A 520 37.54 -9.65 14.81
C GLN A 520 38.44 -8.41 14.76
N GLN A 521 39.59 -8.50 14.09
CA GLN A 521 40.52 -7.39 13.89
C GLN A 521 39.87 -6.29 13.03
N GLY A 522 39.20 -6.68 11.94
CA GLY A 522 38.45 -5.79 11.05
C GLY A 522 37.33 -5.06 11.77
N TYR A 523 36.53 -5.76 12.58
CA TYR A 523 35.50 -5.14 13.41
C TYR A 523 36.10 -4.17 14.43
N THR A 524 37.15 -4.59 15.16
CA THR A 524 37.79 -3.76 16.19
C THR A 524 38.36 -2.47 15.61
N ALA A 525 39.06 -2.57 14.47
CA ALA A 525 39.55 -1.41 13.74
C ALA A 525 38.40 -0.53 13.21
N GLY A 526 37.36 -1.15 12.65
CA GLY A 526 36.16 -0.49 12.16
C GLY A 526 35.38 0.26 13.25
N MET A 527 35.25 -0.29 14.45
CA MET A 527 34.56 0.38 15.56
C MET A 527 35.43 1.40 16.29
N ALA A 528 36.74 1.20 16.38
CA ALA A 528 37.66 2.24 16.84
C ALA A 528 37.59 3.48 15.93
N PHE A 529 37.34 3.26 14.63
CA PHE A 529 37.07 4.30 13.65
C PHE A 529 35.65 4.89 13.79
N LEU A 530 34.59 4.06 13.79
CA LEU A 530 33.19 4.50 13.69
C LEU A 530 32.61 5.07 14.99
N ARG A 531 33.05 4.59 16.17
CA ARG A 531 32.44 4.96 17.46
C ARG A 531 32.46 6.49 17.73
N PRO A 532 33.55 7.23 17.49
CA PRO A 532 33.54 8.69 17.57
C PRO A 532 32.49 9.35 16.66
N PHE A 533 32.26 8.81 15.46
CA PHE A 533 31.24 9.34 14.54
C PHE A 533 29.83 9.09 15.05
N ILE A 534 29.54 7.89 15.55
CA ILE A 534 28.23 7.54 16.12
C ILE A 534 27.91 8.42 17.33
N LEU A 535 28.88 8.62 18.23
CA LEU A 535 28.70 9.48 19.41
C LEU A 535 28.47 10.95 19.02
N LYS A 536 29.25 11.48 18.06
CA LYS A 536 29.08 12.87 17.62
C LYS A 536 27.80 13.06 16.81
N PHE A 537 27.38 12.08 16.01
CA PHE A 537 26.08 12.07 15.34
C PHE A 537 24.94 12.13 16.36
N HIS A 538 25.01 11.33 17.43
CA HIS A 538 24.05 11.35 18.53
C HIS A 538 23.99 12.71 19.22
N GLU A 539 25.15 13.28 19.61
CA GLU A 539 25.26 14.62 20.21
C GLU A 539 24.59 15.69 19.34
N ILE A 540 24.92 15.76 18.05
CA ILE A 540 24.33 16.75 17.12
C ILE A 540 22.81 16.55 16.99
N THR A 541 22.35 15.30 16.94
CA THR A 541 20.92 14.99 16.77
C THR A 541 20.12 15.36 18.01
N HIS A 542 20.58 14.92 19.18
CA HIS A 542 19.91 15.09 20.47
C HIS A 542 20.00 16.53 21.01
N ASP A 543 21.19 17.12 20.99
CA ASP A 543 21.44 18.41 21.63
C ASP A 543 21.12 19.62 20.73
N LYS A 544 21.12 19.44 19.40
CA LYS A 544 20.97 20.54 18.44
C LYS A 544 19.78 20.36 17.49
N LEU A 545 19.75 19.28 16.70
CA LEU A 545 18.71 19.10 15.67
C LEU A 545 17.30 19.00 16.26
N ILE A 546 17.06 18.03 17.15
CA ILE A 546 15.72 17.81 17.75
C ILE A 546 15.23 19.07 18.52
N PRO A 547 16.04 19.73 19.38
CA PRO A 547 15.62 20.95 20.06
C PRO A 547 15.39 22.15 19.14
N SER A 548 16.03 22.19 17.96
CA SER A 548 15.83 23.25 16.96
C SER A 548 14.50 23.15 16.19
N GLN A 549 13.78 22.02 16.31
CA GLN A 549 12.56 21.71 15.55
C GLN A 549 11.32 21.48 16.43
N ARG A 550 11.23 22.13 17.60
CA ARG A 550 10.15 21.90 18.59
C ARG A 550 8.74 22.11 18.06
N ASP A 551 8.56 23.05 17.12
CA ASP A 551 7.28 23.32 16.47
C ASP A 551 6.74 22.11 15.68
N SER A 552 7.61 21.14 15.36
CA SER A 552 7.23 19.79 14.86
C SER A 552 6.34 19.81 13.61
N GLN A 553 6.40 20.89 12.83
CA GLN A 553 5.74 21.02 11.53
C GLN A 553 6.66 20.53 10.41
N VAL A 554 6.09 19.80 9.47
CA VAL A 554 6.77 19.34 8.25
C VAL A 554 5.82 19.49 7.06
N ALA A 555 6.36 19.82 5.90
CA ALA A 555 5.65 19.75 4.64
C ALA A 555 6.49 19.16 3.50
N LEU A 556 5.86 18.36 2.66
CA LEU A 556 6.35 17.99 1.34
C LEU A 556 5.60 18.82 0.30
N VAL A 557 6.35 19.58 -0.49
CA VAL A 557 5.85 20.42 -1.58
C VAL A 557 6.36 19.87 -2.90
N ILE A 558 5.50 19.83 -3.91
CA ILE A 558 5.88 19.67 -5.32
C ILE A 558 5.47 20.95 -6.05
N ASP A 559 6.38 21.49 -6.84
CA ASP A 559 6.20 22.71 -7.61
C ASP A 559 6.46 22.49 -9.11
N ASP A 560 5.92 23.35 -9.97
CA ASP A 560 6.04 23.28 -11.44
C ASP A 560 6.51 24.59 -12.09
N HIS A 561 6.98 25.57 -11.31
CA HIS A 561 7.38 26.88 -11.83
C HIS A 561 8.74 26.88 -12.53
N LEU A 562 9.64 25.95 -12.19
CA LEU A 562 10.92 25.80 -12.89
C LEU A 562 10.66 25.30 -14.32
N LYS A 563 11.06 26.10 -15.31
CA LYS A 563 10.99 25.73 -16.73
C LYS A 563 12.39 25.68 -17.33
N LEU A 564 12.74 24.54 -17.89
CA LEU A 564 13.98 24.33 -18.62
C LEU A 564 13.79 24.76 -20.08
N GLU A 565 14.83 25.34 -20.67
CA GLU A 565 14.93 25.55 -22.13
C GLU A 565 15.79 24.47 -22.80
N LYS A 566 16.61 23.77 -22.02
CA LYS A 566 17.44 22.63 -22.43
C LYS A 566 17.61 21.66 -21.24
N ILE A 567 17.70 20.36 -21.53
CA ILE A 567 17.87 19.32 -20.49
C ILE A 567 19.34 19.19 -20.06
N ALA A 568 20.21 19.05 -21.06
CA ALA A 568 21.65 18.81 -20.96
C ALA A 568 22.31 19.30 -22.25
N SER A 569 23.62 19.49 -22.26
CA SER A 569 24.28 20.12 -23.41
C SER A 569 24.35 19.22 -24.64
N SER A 570 24.38 17.90 -24.44
CA SER A 570 24.27 16.85 -25.47
C SER A 570 22.83 16.58 -25.94
N ALA A 571 21.82 16.97 -25.16
CA ALA A 571 20.42 16.73 -25.49
C ALA A 571 19.92 17.64 -26.63
N PRO A 572 18.95 17.17 -27.45
CA PRO A 572 18.18 18.02 -28.35
C PRO A 572 17.58 19.24 -27.62
N ALA A 573 17.45 20.36 -28.34
CA ALA A 573 16.82 21.56 -27.79
C ALA A 573 15.32 21.32 -27.56
N LEU A 574 14.76 21.91 -26.50
CA LEU A 574 13.33 21.81 -26.25
C LEU A 574 12.54 22.69 -27.23
N ASP A 575 11.51 22.12 -27.87
CA ASP A 575 10.64 22.86 -28.81
C ASP A 575 9.92 24.05 -28.17
N LYS A 576 9.76 23.99 -26.83
CA LYS A 576 9.15 25.00 -25.95
C LYS A 576 9.69 24.78 -24.53
N PRO A 577 9.75 25.82 -23.65
CA PRO A 577 10.19 25.62 -22.28
C PRO A 577 9.29 24.61 -21.53
N LEU A 578 9.89 23.57 -20.95
CA LEU A 578 9.18 22.50 -20.25
C LEU A 578 9.30 22.64 -18.74
N ALA A 579 8.19 22.47 -18.02
CA ALA A 579 8.14 22.54 -16.56
C ALA A 579 8.77 21.28 -15.91
N VAL A 580 9.46 21.45 -14.79
CA VAL A 580 10.05 20.37 -14.00
C VAL A 580 9.36 20.29 -12.64
N SER A 581 8.85 19.09 -12.31
CA SER A 581 8.34 18.77 -10.98
C SER A 581 9.46 18.88 -9.95
N SER A 582 9.47 19.98 -9.20
CA SER A 582 10.53 20.34 -8.27
C SER A 582 10.09 20.02 -6.84
N PRO A 583 10.68 19.02 -6.16
CA PRO A 583 10.32 18.69 -4.79
C PRO A 583 10.98 19.66 -3.80
N ALA A 584 10.29 19.93 -2.70
CA ALA A 584 10.85 20.62 -1.54
C ALA A 584 10.36 19.98 -0.24
N ILE A 585 11.27 19.75 0.70
CA ILE A 585 10.96 19.36 2.08
C ILE A 585 11.08 20.61 2.92
N VAL A 586 9.99 21.03 3.54
CA VAL A 586 9.91 22.19 4.42
C VAL A 586 9.76 21.70 5.86
N MET A 587 10.46 22.31 6.81
CA MET A 587 10.37 21.97 8.23
C MET A 587 10.25 23.25 9.06
N GLY A 588 9.40 23.22 10.08
CA GLY A 588 9.31 24.27 11.09
C GLY A 588 10.56 24.28 11.96
N VAL A 589 11.08 25.47 12.22
CA VAL A 589 12.29 25.72 12.99
C VAL A 589 11.93 26.58 14.19
N SER A 590 12.20 26.10 15.39
CA SER A 590 12.02 26.86 16.64
C SER A 590 13.28 27.60 17.09
N ASP A 591 14.45 27.23 16.56
CA ASP A 591 15.73 27.88 16.82
C ASP A 591 16.62 27.77 15.57
N ALA A 592 16.68 28.85 14.78
CA ALA A 592 17.40 28.88 13.51
C ALA A 592 18.93 28.87 13.66
N GLU A 593 19.45 29.44 14.74
CA GLU A 593 20.89 29.43 15.02
C GLU A 593 21.34 28.00 15.39
N LEU A 594 20.59 27.32 16.26
CA LEU A 594 20.85 25.94 16.66
C LEU A 594 20.67 24.95 15.49
N PHE A 595 19.68 25.18 14.61
CA PHE A 595 19.52 24.39 13.38
C PHE A 595 20.72 24.56 12.44
N GLN A 596 21.17 25.79 12.20
CA GLN A 596 22.37 26.05 11.38
C GLN A 596 23.64 25.44 12.00
N GLU A 597 23.77 25.47 13.33
CA GLU A 597 24.85 24.80 14.04
C GLU A 597 24.81 23.28 13.83
N ALA A 598 23.63 22.65 13.95
CA ALA A 598 23.45 21.22 13.72
C ALA A 598 23.86 20.79 12.30
N ILE A 599 23.41 21.50 11.27
CA ILE A 599 23.73 21.20 9.87
C ILE A 599 25.23 21.39 9.58
N ASN A 600 25.86 22.43 10.14
CA ASN A 600 27.30 22.64 10.01
C ASN A 600 28.10 21.54 10.69
N ASP A 601 27.71 21.12 11.90
CA ASP A 601 28.36 20.02 12.62
C ASP A 601 28.22 18.68 11.86
N TYR A 602 27.06 18.37 11.27
CA TYR A 602 26.92 17.16 10.43
C TYR A 602 27.84 17.20 9.21
N ARG A 603 27.96 18.36 8.54
CA ARG A 603 28.87 18.55 7.40
C ARG A 603 30.33 18.31 7.80
N GLU A 604 30.75 18.81 8.97
CA GLU A 604 32.09 18.60 9.49
C GLU A 604 32.32 17.15 9.93
N LEU A 605 31.30 16.50 10.50
CA LEU A 605 31.32 15.08 10.84
C LEU A 605 31.51 14.18 9.61
N ILE A 606 30.76 14.43 8.53
CA ILE A 606 30.88 13.68 7.26
C ILE A 606 32.27 13.89 6.65
N ASN A 607 32.78 15.13 6.65
CA ASN A 607 34.11 15.44 6.13
C ASN A 607 35.24 14.76 6.92
N MET A 608 35.14 14.75 8.24
CA MET A 608 36.06 14.00 9.10
C MET A 608 35.99 12.51 8.78
N GLY A 609 34.80 11.97 8.47
CA GLY A 609 34.59 10.58 8.09
C GLY A 609 35.23 10.23 6.76
N ALA A 610 35.01 11.05 5.73
CA ALA A 610 35.61 10.87 4.41
C ALA A 610 37.15 10.97 4.47
N PHE A 611 37.69 11.99 5.15
CA PHE A 611 39.15 12.13 5.34
C PHE A 611 39.76 10.94 6.09
N ALA A 612 39.13 10.50 7.18
CA ALA A 612 39.63 9.37 7.94
C ALA A 612 39.52 8.06 7.12
N ALA A 613 38.47 7.88 6.32
CA ALA A 613 38.32 6.74 5.41
C ALA A 613 39.39 6.76 4.29
N GLN A 614 39.76 7.95 3.81
CA GLN A 614 40.87 8.15 2.87
C GLN A 614 42.22 7.76 3.51
N LEU A 615 42.47 8.11 4.77
CA LEU A 615 43.66 7.68 5.51
C LEU A 615 43.71 6.15 5.70
N ALA A 616 42.56 5.51 5.96
CA ALA A 616 42.50 4.07 6.20
C ALA A 616 42.60 3.23 4.91
N MET A 617 42.02 3.69 3.80
CA MET A 617 41.93 2.94 2.53
C MET A 617 42.89 3.42 1.44
N GLY A 618 43.65 4.49 1.69
CA GLY A 618 44.55 5.10 0.70
C GLY A 618 43.79 5.52 -0.56
N ASP A 619 44.30 5.11 -1.73
CA ASP A 619 43.68 5.42 -3.03
C ASP A 619 42.27 4.86 -3.23
N LYS A 620 41.85 3.87 -2.44
CA LYS A 620 40.48 3.30 -2.47
C LYS A 620 39.48 4.08 -1.61
N GLY A 621 39.94 5.01 -0.77
CA GLY A 621 39.05 5.81 0.06
C GLY A 621 38.42 6.98 -0.71
N PRO A 622 37.35 7.58 -0.16
CA PRO A 622 36.69 8.73 -0.79
C PRO A 622 37.68 9.90 -0.91
N LYS A 623 37.92 10.36 -2.13
CA LYS A 623 38.77 11.53 -2.43
C LYS A 623 37.98 12.85 -2.42
N TRP A 624 36.76 12.82 -1.86
CA TRP A 624 35.81 13.91 -1.81
C TRP A 624 35.51 14.31 -0.36
N GLY A 625 35.10 15.56 -0.18
CA GLY A 625 34.46 16.07 1.01
C GLY A 625 33.33 17.01 0.60
N ILE A 626 32.33 17.18 1.45
CA ILE A 626 31.28 18.18 1.27
C ILE A 626 31.92 19.55 1.55
N PRO A 627 32.09 20.43 0.55
CA PRO A 627 32.70 21.75 0.76
C PRO A 627 31.84 22.60 1.70
N LYS A 628 32.26 23.82 2.03
CA LYS A 628 31.27 24.78 2.54
C LYS A 628 30.31 25.13 1.40
N PRO A 629 29.00 25.27 1.65
CA PRO A 629 28.07 25.69 0.62
C PRO A 629 28.41 27.12 0.19
N GLU A 630 28.11 27.44 -1.06
CA GLU A 630 27.95 28.84 -1.44
C GLU A 630 26.69 29.40 -0.76
N ASN A 631 26.65 30.69 -0.48
CA ASN A 631 25.51 31.32 0.20
C ASN A 631 25.04 32.62 -0.45
N GLU A 632 23.76 32.93 -0.23
CA GLU A 632 23.09 34.10 -0.78
C GLU A 632 22.02 34.61 0.20
N THR A 633 22.25 35.80 0.76
CA THR A 633 21.28 36.49 1.63
C THR A 633 20.11 37.02 0.80
N THR A 634 18.89 36.65 1.18
CA THR A 634 17.64 37.17 0.60
C THR A 634 16.89 38.04 1.62
N PRO A 635 15.87 38.82 1.21
CA PRO A 635 15.00 39.56 2.13
C PRO A 635 14.21 38.67 3.12
N HIS A 636 14.21 37.35 2.93
CA HIS A 636 13.39 36.40 3.67
C HIS A 636 14.18 35.29 4.37
N GLY A 637 15.53 35.31 4.30
CA GLY A 637 16.42 34.33 4.91
C GLY A 637 17.69 34.09 4.09
N GLU A 638 18.51 33.14 4.54
CA GLU A 638 19.75 32.73 3.87
C GLU A 638 19.50 31.51 2.97
N LEU A 639 20.06 31.52 1.77
CA LEU A 639 20.14 30.34 0.91
C LEU A 639 21.57 29.78 0.95
N TYR A 640 21.69 28.46 1.08
CA TYR A 640 22.94 27.71 1.03
C TYR A 640 22.83 26.68 -0.09
N PHE A 641 23.81 26.61 -1.00
CA PHE A 641 23.67 25.77 -2.19
C PHE A 641 24.97 25.10 -2.64
N TYR A 642 24.81 23.99 -3.38
CA TYR A 642 25.87 23.24 -4.03
C TYR A 642 25.49 22.92 -5.47
N GLN A 643 26.28 23.38 -6.44
CA GLN A 643 26.20 22.88 -7.80
C GLN A 643 26.68 21.43 -7.85
N PHE A 644 25.93 20.54 -8.50
CA PHE A 644 26.39 19.17 -8.76
C PHE A 644 27.47 19.19 -9.87
N PRO A 645 28.71 18.73 -9.61
CA PRO A 645 29.76 18.70 -10.63
C PRO A 645 29.34 17.87 -11.85
N ILE A 646 28.77 16.68 -11.62
CA ILE A 646 28.28 15.79 -12.69
C ILE A 646 27.15 16.41 -13.54
N MET A 647 26.30 17.27 -12.96
CA MET A 647 25.27 17.96 -13.74
C MET A 647 25.87 19.11 -14.56
N ALA A 648 26.84 19.85 -14.01
CA ALA A 648 27.56 20.88 -14.74
C ALA A 648 28.43 20.29 -15.86
N GLU A 649 29.05 19.14 -15.64
CA GLU A 649 29.87 18.39 -16.60
C GLU A 649 29.02 17.78 -17.73
N ALA A 650 27.84 17.23 -17.42
CA ALA A 650 26.82 16.87 -18.41
C ALA A 650 26.16 18.10 -19.10
N GLY A 651 26.51 19.31 -18.66
CA GLY A 651 25.99 20.57 -19.18
C GLY A 651 24.47 20.71 -19.03
N MET A 652 23.92 20.20 -17.93
CA MET A 652 22.53 20.43 -17.50
C MET A 652 22.32 21.90 -17.13
N ASP A 653 21.05 22.30 -17.05
CA ASP A 653 20.64 23.65 -16.65
C ASP A 653 21.24 24.04 -15.28
N ASP A 654 21.94 25.18 -15.24
CA ASP A 654 22.74 25.60 -14.09
C ASP A 654 21.89 25.95 -12.86
N ARG A 655 20.58 26.15 -13.02
CA ARG A 655 19.63 26.36 -11.92
C ARG A 655 19.35 25.10 -11.09
N LEU A 656 19.67 23.90 -11.62
CA LEU A 656 19.50 22.63 -10.91
C LEU A 656 20.67 22.38 -9.95
N MET A 657 20.41 22.51 -8.65
CA MET A 657 21.42 22.47 -7.58
C MET A 657 20.78 22.09 -6.24
N ILE A 658 21.50 21.48 -5.30
CA ILE A 658 20.94 21.32 -3.95
C ILE A 658 20.87 22.70 -3.29
N VAL A 659 19.68 23.13 -2.85
CA VAL A 659 19.47 24.36 -2.10
C VAL A 659 18.84 24.07 -0.74
N MET A 660 19.46 24.55 0.32
CA MET A 660 18.88 24.68 1.65
C MET A 660 18.59 26.16 1.94
N GLY A 661 17.34 26.53 2.10
CA GLY A 661 16.93 27.86 2.56
C GLY A 661 16.62 27.84 4.06
N ILE A 662 17.05 28.84 4.82
CA ILE A 662 16.81 28.96 6.26
C ILE A 662 16.38 30.39 6.61
N ASN A 663 15.27 30.54 7.33
CA ASN A 663 14.86 31.81 7.95
C ASN A 663 14.70 31.64 9.48
N ALA A 664 13.97 32.53 10.15
CA ALA A 664 13.78 32.48 11.60
C ALA A 664 12.83 31.37 12.12
N ASP A 665 11.91 30.87 11.28
CA ASP A 665 10.83 29.94 11.68
C ASP A 665 10.69 28.69 10.79
N THR A 666 11.47 28.62 9.70
CA THR A 666 11.30 27.68 8.59
C THR A 666 12.66 27.36 7.95
N THR A 667 12.84 26.09 7.60
CA THR A 667 13.91 25.62 6.70
C THR A 667 13.31 24.85 5.52
N VAL A 668 13.97 24.89 4.36
CA VAL A 668 13.57 24.18 3.15
C VAL A 668 14.77 23.52 2.48
N LEU A 669 14.62 22.27 2.05
CA LEU A 669 15.56 21.56 1.17
C LEU A 669 14.90 21.32 -0.19
N THR A 670 15.52 21.77 -1.27
CA THR A 670 14.98 21.67 -2.65
C THR A 670 16.10 21.66 -3.71
N ILE A 671 15.73 21.69 -4.99
CA ILE A 671 16.62 21.50 -6.16
C ILE A 671 16.89 22.78 -6.98
N HIS A 672 16.37 23.95 -6.59
CA HIS A 672 16.68 25.24 -7.21
C HIS A 672 16.34 26.44 -6.30
N LYS A 673 16.98 27.59 -6.54
CA LYS A 673 16.95 28.76 -5.63
C LYS A 673 15.60 29.45 -5.56
N GLU A 674 14.89 29.56 -6.68
CA GLU A 674 13.65 30.33 -6.77
C GLU A 674 12.52 29.70 -5.96
N LEU A 675 12.47 28.37 -5.85
CA LEU A 675 11.50 27.69 -4.99
C LEU A 675 11.86 27.85 -3.51
N ALA A 676 13.15 27.74 -3.16
CA ALA A 676 13.61 28.01 -1.79
C ALA A 676 13.23 29.43 -1.35
N ALA A 677 13.52 30.45 -2.18
CA ALA A 677 13.18 31.84 -1.89
C ALA A 677 11.66 32.07 -1.73
N ARG A 678 10.82 31.46 -2.59
CA ARG A 678 9.35 31.54 -2.47
C ARG A 678 8.81 30.82 -1.23
N ILE A 679 9.46 29.76 -0.76
CA ILE A 679 9.08 29.04 0.46
C ILE A 679 9.48 29.82 1.73
N LEU A 680 10.66 30.43 1.75
CA LEU A 680 11.07 31.32 2.86
C LEU A 680 10.21 32.59 2.92
N GLN A 681 9.74 33.09 1.78
CA GLN A 681 8.74 34.15 1.69
C GLN A 681 7.38 33.61 2.17
N SER A 682 7.04 33.87 3.44
CA SER A 682 5.73 33.49 4.02
C SER A 682 4.58 34.07 3.17
N THR A 683 3.96 33.21 2.36
CA THR A 683 3.01 33.54 1.30
C THR A 683 1.71 32.79 1.56
N PRO A 684 0.58 33.50 1.79
CA PRO A 684 -0.71 32.86 2.01
C PRO A 684 -1.08 31.95 0.84
N PRO A 685 -1.55 30.71 1.09
CA PRO A 685 -1.77 29.71 0.06
C PRO A 685 -2.95 30.07 -0.86
N SER A 686 -2.93 29.53 -2.09
CA SER A 686 -4.14 29.33 -2.89
C SER A 686 -5.03 28.21 -2.29
N GLY A 687 -6.27 28.06 -2.77
CA GLY A 687 -7.21 27.04 -2.26
C GLY A 687 -7.87 27.33 -0.91
N ALA A 688 -9.13 26.93 -0.74
CA ALA A 688 -9.91 27.23 0.48
C ALA A 688 -9.47 26.39 1.70
N GLN A 689 -9.10 25.12 1.49
CA GLN A 689 -8.73 24.19 2.56
C GLN A 689 -7.35 24.49 3.17
N LEU A 690 -6.39 24.90 2.33
CA LEU A 690 -5.10 25.41 2.80
C LEU A 690 -5.29 26.72 3.60
N LYS A 691 -6.10 27.67 3.12
CA LYS A 691 -6.44 28.90 3.86
C LYS A 691 -7.08 28.64 5.22
N ALA A 692 -8.00 27.68 5.32
CA ALA A 692 -8.59 27.29 6.60
C ALA A 692 -7.56 26.71 7.58
N SER A 693 -6.55 25.99 7.06
CA SER A 693 -5.50 25.38 7.88
C SER A 693 -4.59 26.40 8.57
N VAL A 694 -4.47 27.61 8.01
CA VAL A 694 -3.69 28.73 8.59
C VAL A 694 -4.43 29.43 9.74
N THR A 695 -5.76 29.39 9.78
CA THR A 695 -6.59 30.11 10.77
C THR A 695 -7.27 29.22 11.79
N GLU A 696 -7.49 27.95 11.47
CA GLU A 696 -8.15 26.97 12.33
C GLU A 696 -7.21 25.85 12.75
N ASN A 697 -7.40 25.37 13.98
CA ASN A 697 -6.75 24.17 14.51
C ASN A 697 -6.71 23.02 13.50
N THR A 698 -5.50 22.58 13.14
CA THR A 698 -5.26 21.63 12.05
C THR A 698 -4.00 20.83 12.31
N ALA A 699 -4.12 19.51 12.38
CA ALA A 699 -3.00 18.60 12.55
C ALA A 699 -2.35 18.20 11.22
N GLY A 700 -3.08 18.30 10.11
CA GLY A 700 -2.52 18.08 8.79
C GLY A 700 -3.45 18.50 7.66
N VAL A 701 -2.88 18.69 6.47
CA VAL A 701 -3.56 19.07 5.24
C VAL A 701 -2.86 18.42 4.06
N ALA A 702 -3.63 18.01 3.05
CA ALA A 702 -3.11 17.60 1.75
C ALA A 702 -3.82 18.37 0.65
N TRP A 703 -3.10 18.67 -0.42
CA TRP A 703 -3.57 19.41 -1.59
C TRP A 703 -2.84 18.92 -2.84
N PHE A 704 -3.55 18.81 -3.96
CA PHE A 704 -2.99 18.32 -5.21
C PHE A 704 -3.83 18.79 -6.42
N GLU A 705 -3.17 19.39 -7.43
CA GLU A 705 -3.80 19.80 -8.70
C GLU A 705 -3.36 18.89 -9.85
N PHE A 706 -4.10 17.81 -10.09
CA PHE A 706 -3.71 16.79 -11.07
C PHE A 706 -3.62 17.29 -12.52
N PRO A 707 -4.51 18.19 -13.02
CA PRO A 707 -4.41 18.70 -14.39
C PRO A 707 -3.08 19.41 -14.70
N ARG A 708 -2.46 20.08 -13.72
CA ARG A 708 -1.12 20.67 -13.89
C ARG A 708 -0.04 19.60 -14.02
N LEU A 709 -0.08 18.55 -13.19
CA LEU A 709 0.85 17.41 -13.32
C LEU A 709 0.70 16.72 -14.68
N VAL A 710 -0.54 16.57 -15.16
CA VAL A 710 -0.83 16.04 -16.49
C VAL A 710 -0.29 16.95 -17.60
N ASN A 711 -0.33 18.29 -17.44
CA ASN A 711 0.31 19.23 -18.38
C ASN A 711 1.84 19.08 -18.43
N ILE A 712 2.49 18.87 -17.28
CA ILE A 712 3.94 18.60 -17.19
C ILE A 712 4.25 17.31 -17.96
N TRP A 713 3.58 16.21 -17.63
CA TRP A 713 3.77 14.92 -18.30
C TRP A 713 3.50 14.97 -19.80
N GLN A 714 2.47 15.70 -20.24
CA GLN A 714 2.21 15.88 -21.67
C GLN A 714 3.38 16.58 -22.37
N GLY A 715 3.92 17.66 -21.81
CA GLY A 715 5.05 18.38 -22.41
C GLY A 715 6.30 17.51 -22.57
N TRP A 716 6.64 16.70 -21.57
CA TRP A 716 7.77 15.76 -21.63
C TRP A 716 7.52 14.60 -22.60
N ALA A 717 6.30 14.07 -22.66
CA ALA A 717 5.97 12.98 -23.54
C ALA A 717 5.91 13.42 -25.03
N GLU A 718 5.41 14.62 -25.31
CA GLU A 718 5.48 15.25 -26.64
C GLU A 718 6.93 15.41 -27.11
N TYR A 719 7.79 15.99 -26.26
CA TYR A 719 9.23 16.10 -26.55
C TYR A 719 9.85 14.74 -26.84
N GLY A 720 9.52 13.71 -26.05
CA GLY A 720 10.09 12.38 -26.23
C GLY A 720 9.68 11.66 -27.51
N VAL A 721 8.48 11.94 -28.04
CA VAL A 721 8.03 11.44 -29.36
C VAL A 721 8.67 12.23 -30.52
N ASN A 722 8.93 13.51 -30.33
CA ASN A 722 9.60 14.35 -31.33
C ASN A 722 11.09 13.99 -31.47
N HIS A 723 11.78 13.79 -30.34
CA HIS A 723 13.25 13.78 -30.25
C HIS A 723 13.85 12.42 -29.83
N ASP A 724 13.04 11.37 -29.72
CA ASP A 724 13.47 10.00 -29.38
C ASP A 724 14.17 9.94 -28.01
N LEU A 725 13.39 10.16 -26.95
CA LEU A 725 13.88 10.37 -25.57
C LEU A 725 14.84 9.28 -25.07
N GLU A 726 14.66 8.04 -25.51
CA GLU A 726 15.49 6.89 -25.12
C GLU A 726 16.95 7.15 -25.54
N LYS A 727 17.17 7.55 -26.80
CA LYS A 727 18.49 7.96 -27.32
C LYS A 727 19.01 9.25 -26.68
N ALA A 728 18.13 10.19 -26.35
CA ALA A 728 18.53 11.41 -25.65
C ALA A 728 18.99 11.13 -24.22
N ILE A 729 18.38 10.17 -23.52
CA ILE A 729 18.81 9.72 -22.18
C ILE A 729 20.12 8.92 -22.28
N GLU A 730 20.24 8.01 -23.25
CA GLU A 730 21.48 7.29 -23.54
C GLU A 730 22.64 8.27 -23.79
N ALA A 731 22.46 9.26 -24.68
CA ALA A 731 23.47 10.28 -24.95
C ALA A 731 23.79 11.21 -23.76
N ILE A 732 22.87 11.38 -22.79
CA ILE A 732 23.16 12.08 -21.53
C ILE A 732 23.99 11.18 -20.60
N ALA A 733 23.65 9.90 -20.49
CA ALA A 733 24.37 8.94 -19.66
C ALA A 733 25.80 8.71 -20.19
N GLU A 734 25.95 8.44 -21.49
CA GLU A 734 27.24 8.33 -22.18
C GLU A 734 28.05 9.63 -22.06
N SER A 735 27.42 10.80 -22.16
CA SER A 735 28.11 12.09 -21.95
C SER A 735 28.53 12.30 -20.49
N ALA A 736 27.82 11.76 -19.51
CA ALA A 736 28.20 11.85 -18.10
C ALA A 736 29.36 10.89 -17.76
N GLU A 737 29.35 9.68 -18.32
CA GLU A 737 30.45 8.72 -18.21
C GLU A 737 31.71 9.20 -18.96
N GLY A 738 31.54 9.73 -20.18
CA GLY A 738 32.61 10.33 -20.98
C GLY A 738 33.21 11.59 -20.34
N ALA A 739 32.37 12.46 -19.74
CA ALA A 739 32.86 13.62 -19.00
C ALA A 739 33.66 13.21 -17.75
N ALA A 740 33.25 12.16 -17.03
CA ALA A 740 34.02 11.57 -15.94
C ALA A 740 35.36 10.95 -16.41
N ALA A 741 35.47 10.58 -17.69
CA ALA A 741 36.71 10.14 -18.35
C ALA A 741 37.53 11.28 -18.99
N GLY A 742 36.99 12.52 -19.04
CA GLY A 742 37.65 13.69 -19.63
C GLY A 742 37.49 13.83 -21.15
N GLU A 743 36.51 13.15 -21.75
CA GLU A 743 36.21 13.21 -23.17
C GLU A 743 35.20 14.32 -23.51
N VAL A 744 35.29 14.88 -24.72
CA VAL A 744 34.39 15.95 -25.18
C VAL A 744 33.21 15.33 -25.93
N PRO A 745 31.95 15.56 -25.53
CA PRO A 745 30.81 14.94 -26.18
C PRO A 745 30.61 15.48 -27.61
N GLU A 746 30.60 14.57 -28.60
CA GLU A 746 30.19 14.89 -29.97
C GLU A 746 28.68 15.08 -30.05
N GLN A 747 28.22 16.06 -30.84
CA GLN A 747 26.78 16.26 -31.07
C GLN A 747 26.27 15.26 -32.11
N PRO A 748 25.21 14.49 -31.82
CA PRO A 748 24.60 13.62 -32.82
C PRO A 748 23.96 14.45 -33.94
N GLU A 749 24.35 14.18 -35.18
CA GLU A 749 23.79 14.83 -36.38
C GLU A 749 22.33 14.38 -36.59
N ALA A 750 21.41 15.32 -36.70
CA ALA A 750 19.98 15.02 -36.85
C ALA A 750 19.68 14.39 -38.23
N ALA A 751 19.46 13.08 -38.25
CA ALA A 751 19.08 12.36 -39.47
C ALA A 751 17.74 12.89 -40.05
N PRO A 752 17.60 12.99 -41.39
CA PRO A 752 16.36 13.46 -42.01
C PRO A 752 15.21 12.49 -41.74
N VAL A 753 14.11 13.00 -41.18
CA VAL A 753 12.93 12.21 -40.82
C VAL A 753 12.18 11.75 -42.07
N ASP A 754 11.93 10.44 -42.19
CA ASP A 754 11.07 9.86 -43.23
C ASP A 754 9.64 10.43 -43.11
N PRO A 755 9.03 10.95 -44.21
CA PRO A 755 7.63 11.33 -44.25
C PRO A 755 6.63 10.27 -43.75
N SER A 756 6.98 8.99 -43.80
CA SER A 756 6.16 7.90 -43.23
C SER A 756 6.15 7.94 -41.68
N GLU A 757 7.33 8.06 -41.08
CA GLU A 757 7.54 8.20 -39.64
C GLU A 757 6.97 9.53 -39.11
N ALA A 758 7.07 10.63 -39.87
CA ALA A 758 6.46 11.90 -39.52
C ALA A 758 4.92 11.78 -39.32
N ARG A 759 4.22 11.08 -40.22
CA ARG A 759 2.77 10.81 -40.10
C ARG A 759 2.43 9.86 -38.96
N LYS A 760 3.33 8.91 -38.64
CA LYS A 760 3.18 8.00 -37.50
C LYS A 760 3.30 8.76 -36.17
N ARG A 761 4.30 9.65 -36.05
CA ARG A 761 4.48 10.55 -34.91
C ARG A 761 3.28 11.47 -34.71
N GLU A 762 2.77 12.10 -35.77
CA GLU A 762 1.56 12.94 -35.72
C GLU A 762 0.36 12.20 -35.13
N LYS A 763 0.10 10.96 -35.57
CA LYS A 763 -0.96 10.10 -35.01
C LYS A 763 -0.71 9.76 -33.52
N ILE A 764 0.52 9.43 -33.14
CA ILE A 764 0.88 9.12 -31.75
C ILE A 764 0.65 10.34 -30.84
N LEU A 765 1.08 11.52 -31.27
CA LEU A 765 0.87 12.78 -30.53
C LEU A 765 -0.61 13.12 -30.37
N ALA A 766 -1.44 12.88 -31.39
CA ALA A 766 -2.89 13.06 -31.30
C ALA A 766 -3.52 12.11 -30.26
N LEU A 767 -3.21 10.80 -30.30
CA LEU A 767 -3.69 9.84 -29.31
C LEU A 767 -3.23 10.19 -27.88
N MET A 768 -1.99 10.63 -27.72
CA MET A 768 -1.46 11.04 -26.43
C MET A 768 -2.17 12.28 -25.89
N THR A 769 -2.40 13.29 -26.73
CA THR A 769 -3.15 14.51 -26.35
C THR A 769 -4.53 14.16 -25.82
N ASP A 770 -5.25 13.30 -26.53
CA ASP A 770 -6.57 12.81 -26.12
C ASP A 770 -6.52 11.98 -24.83
N GLY A 771 -5.50 11.12 -24.67
CA GLY A 771 -5.27 10.36 -23.44
C GLY A 771 -4.99 11.26 -22.23
N PHE A 772 -4.20 12.32 -22.40
CA PHE A 772 -3.98 13.32 -21.36
C PHE A 772 -5.25 14.13 -21.05
N ASN A 773 -6.10 14.41 -22.04
CA ASN A 773 -7.41 15.04 -21.79
C ASN A 773 -8.32 14.16 -20.92
N VAL A 774 -8.33 12.85 -21.14
CA VAL A 774 -9.00 11.88 -20.25
C VAL A 774 -8.43 11.95 -18.83
N LEU A 775 -7.10 12.02 -18.65
CA LEU A 775 -6.50 12.11 -17.32
C LEU A 775 -6.87 13.41 -16.57
N ARG A 776 -7.05 14.53 -17.28
CA ARG A 776 -7.50 15.81 -16.70
C ARG A 776 -8.93 15.77 -16.12
N CYS A 777 -9.69 14.70 -16.36
CA CYS A 777 -11.01 14.51 -15.73
C CYS A 777 -10.91 14.32 -14.21
N PHE A 778 -9.77 13.87 -13.69
CA PHE A 778 -9.44 14.01 -12.27
C PHE A 778 -8.83 15.39 -12.02
N GLU A 779 -9.51 16.25 -11.26
CA GLU A 779 -8.97 17.58 -10.92
C GLU A 779 -7.95 17.51 -9.79
N GLY A 780 -8.08 16.52 -8.90
CA GLY A 780 -7.13 16.29 -7.81
C GLY A 780 -7.78 15.97 -6.47
N TYR A 781 -6.98 16.15 -5.43
CA TYR A 781 -7.27 15.71 -4.07
C TYR A 781 -7.01 16.83 -3.07
N GLN A 782 -7.89 16.94 -2.08
CA GLN A 782 -7.69 17.81 -0.93
C GLN A 782 -8.12 17.09 0.35
N SER A 783 -7.41 17.29 1.46
CA SER A 783 -7.85 16.80 2.77
C SER A 783 -7.38 17.69 3.91
N ARG A 784 -8.06 17.60 5.05
CA ARG A 784 -7.69 18.28 6.30
C ARG A 784 -8.00 17.37 7.48
N THR A 785 -7.00 17.26 8.36
CA THR A 785 -7.00 16.45 9.57
C THR A 785 -7.02 17.37 10.78
N VAL A 786 -7.92 17.11 11.72
CA VAL A 786 -8.04 17.84 13.00
C VAL A 786 -8.11 16.87 14.16
N VAL A 787 -7.70 17.30 15.35
CA VAL A 787 -7.94 16.56 16.60
C VAL A 787 -9.18 17.15 17.25
N ALA A 788 -10.23 16.34 17.41
CA ALA A 788 -11.51 16.77 17.96
C ALA A 788 -11.49 16.86 19.49
N LYS A 789 -12.56 17.42 20.09
CA LYS A 789 -12.65 17.65 21.54
C LYS A 789 -12.70 16.36 22.37
N ASP A 790 -13.18 15.27 21.77
CA ASP A 790 -13.16 13.91 22.34
C ASP A 790 -11.80 13.20 22.12
N ARG A 791 -10.79 13.93 21.62
CA ARG A 791 -9.44 13.47 21.22
C ARG A 791 -9.38 12.58 19.98
N SER A 792 -10.51 12.32 19.32
CA SER A 792 -10.50 11.58 18.05
C SER A 792 -9.79 12.36 16.94
N VAL A 793 -9.11 11.65 16.05
CA VAL A 793 -8.51 12.22 14.84
C VAL A 793 -9.55 12.19 13.73
N VAL A 794 -9.90 13.35 13.19
CA VAL A 794 -10.92 13.52 12.13
C VAL A 794 -10.27 14.03 10.85
N THR A 795 -10.34 13.26 9.78
CA THR A 795 -9.89 13.65 8.44
C THR A 795 -11.10 13.80 7.51
N ARG A 796 -11.24 14.97 6.90
CA ARG A 796 -12.18 15.20 5.78
C ARG A 796 -11.40 15.30 4.49
N PHE A 797 -11.82 14.60 3.45
CA PHE A 797 -11.16 14.59 2.14
C PHE A 797 -12.13 14.77 0.98
N THR A 798 -11.63 15.20 -0.17
CA THR A 798 -12.38 15.32 -1.42
C THR A 798 -11.52 14.90 -2.60
N TYR A 799 -12.08 14.07 -3.47
CA TYR A 799 -11.58 13.79 -4.81
C TYR A 799 -12.47 14.55 -5.79
N ARG A 800 -11.92 15.52 -6.51
CA ARG A 800 -12.68 16.29 -7.51
C ARG A 800 -12.57 15.65 -8.88
N ILE A 801 -13.70 15.36 -9.50
CA ILE A 801 -13.80 14.66 -10.78
C ILE A 801 -14.87 15.32 -11.66
N HIS A 802 -14.51 15.63 -12.90
CA HIS A 802 -15.44 16.08 -13.93
C HIS A 802 -15.22 15.30 -15.24
N ASP A 803 -16.30 14.94 -15.92
CA ASP A 803 -16.23 14.31 -17.24
C ASP A 803 -15.71 15.30 -18.30
N LEU A 804 -15.20 14.78 -19.43
CA LEU A 804 -14.73 15.63 -20.55
C LEU A 804 -15.78 16.68 -20.94
N PRO A 805 -15.42 17.90 -21.38
CA PRO A 805 -16.40 18.90 -21.81
C PRO A 805 -17.25 18.42 -23.00
N GLN A 806 -18.42 19.03 -23.23
CA GLN A 806 -19.17 18.76 -24.46
C GLN A 806 -18.38 19.37 -25.63
N ALA A 807 -18.20 18.61 -26.71
CA ALA A 807 -17.70 19.17 -27.96
C ALA A 807 -18.71 20.24 -28.46
N PRO A 808 -18.23 21.41 -28.90
CA PRO A 808 -19.07 22.53 -29.31
C PRO A 808 -19.83 22.29 -30.64
#